data_AF-A0A0W0ZPT5-F1
#
_entry.id   AF-A0A0W0ZPT5-F1
#
_cell.length_a   1.000
_cell.length_b   1.000
_cell.length_c   1.000
_cell.angle_alpha   90.00
_cell.angle_beta   90.00
_cell.angle_gamma   90.00
#
_symmetry.space_group_name_H-M   'P 1'
#
loop_
_entity.id
_entity.type
_entity.pdbx_description
1 polymer ?
#
loop_
_entity_poly.entity_id
_entity_poly.type
_entity_poly.pdbx_seq_one_letter_code
_entity_poly.pdbx_strand_id
1 'polypeptide(L)'
;MLPLNFKTQGSLVVPPNISVPLVFPGVRGKIRKTIQLPNGKSLNENSLAIIQPLNLDKPEEAQRFRITPYVPMGASRDDLPENQRNISIDEKNSCDIELDDPEKYLGYNIEQYQQSNAPLFAEGSPSIEDVRQSKVPDCFFLASLAALLSQPDGASYIRSMLRQNDDGTTTVRLFNPKTLEPFYIRVQNSYIVDQQGSLNRHTGLWVDILEKAAASVPEFFGNTNQSMSGALKGGSESLALKVLTGRPSKEKYINYDKFFAWDIEHFFADELVQLTVLNQQKKLMQEELGEEHQSGTDEIITEMLSTRIRVFEEIFDEHAEENCLKLIDFYSENTAEWERIYNQYSNSQQRLEHLIAHFSQDEKNKPVVDILQKLFTYYHEDVEKGVRRDNQELFSGVYSPEELHVFNDIKEKIAQGESLTAGTPHRYDEKVPGLRAMHAYTIVGVVETLRPVDKDGDEMRPIKMIRIRNPWGVTGRLYLPNMENPEQIDIKEERVAGTFDLELKDFCRYYESYTSTQQFPNVRVVTEKRERLALKMQNLLKRDDTSVEKDVQHDVLSKIDAYFECRNDLVDIQISAAELLDDKIKEQITEVFSDKQKTHLEVQDSLNRIIEANKIVMMNIFQTSDCALIAASITYWWKNSNQKLSQEEQQAYQHQLIDSVSKNNLLWGKFIENHQINASLAFVPLNKSRRLIDDLFASIQETQRLLQTLSPGDEGYEQSLKALLLQNDLLQQHFNCLEKNEELLQRWNIEIDTIREKLAQLHAYLEELEKNPIVHQLKTKLPQQSDDLTSNTQSILKNLKEMQLVLHQYHEVEQNTTTSSEHHESEQQKSKYLPQWLVSLENIIERVIKAIARWKTPQPIQHEQLPGYNRPASDSKYPGRTEFGFFEPIHTEESAPSDALLKTSSPIQSSN
;
A
#
# COMPACT_ATOMS: atom_id res chain seq x y z
N MET A 1 -2.89 11.26 -7.67
CA MET A 1 -1.90 10.55 -6.80
C MET A 1 -2.55 10.13 -5.49
N LEU A 2 -1.92 9.22 -4.73
CA LEU A 2 -2.46 8.61 -3.50
C LEU A 2 -3.11 9.61 -2.53
N PRO A 3 -4.22 9.27 -1.84
CA PRO A 3 -4.79 10.08 -0.77
C PRO A 3 -3.95 10.00 0.53
N LEU A 4 -4.36 10.78 1.54
CA LEU A 4 -3.58 11.17 2.73
C LEU A 4 -3.37 10.05 3.69
N ASN A 5 -4.51 9.43 3.89
CA ASN A 5 -4.75 8.48 4.89
C ASN A 5 -4.40 7.14 4.28
N PHE A 6 -3.63 7.03 3.19
CA PHE A 6 -3.33 5.74 2.55
C PHE A 6 -2.77 4.71 3.55
N LYS A 7 -2.13 5.15 4.64
CA LYS A 7 -1.77 4.30 5.79
C LYS A 7 -2.96 3.56 6.40
N THR A 8 -4.12 4.24 6.49
CA THR A 8 -5.39 3.84 7.13
C THR A 8 -6.58 3.63 6.17
N GLN A 9 -6.49 4.10 4.92
CA GLN A 9 -7.50 4.08 3.85
C GLN A 9 -6.99 3.41 2.55
N GLY A 10 -5.71 3.05 2.45
CA GLY A 10 -5.14 2.39 1.27
C GLY A 10 -4.69 3.32 0.13
N SER A 11 -3.91 2.74 -0.79
CA SER A 11 -3.17 3.42 -1.86
C SER A 11 -3.56 2.97 -3.28
N LEU A 12 -4.69 2.29 -3.45
CA LEU A 12 -5.16 1.92 -4.79
C LEU A 12 -5.52 3.15 -5.64
N VAL A 13 -5.08 3.16 -6.90
CA VAL A 13 -5.53 4.13 -7.91
C VAL A 13 -6.25 3.39 -9.03
N VAL A 14 -7.47 3.84 -9.33
CA VAL A 14 -8.35 3.29 -10.37
C VAL A 14 -8.15 4.08 -11.67
N PRO A 15 -8.07 3.44 -12.85
CA PRO A 15 -8.06 4.17 -14.12
C PRO A 15 -9.40 4.90 -14.36
N PRO A 16 -9.41 6.17 -14.80
CA PRO A 16 -10.63 6.97 -14.93
C PRO A 16 -11.65 6.41 -15.93
N ASN A 17 -11.20 5.54 -16.84
CA ASN A 17 -12.04 4.93 -17.87
C ASN A 17 -12.55 3.53 -17.48
N ILE A 18 -12.24 3.03 -16.27
CA ILE A 18 -12.78 1.76 -15.77
C ILE A 18 -14.03 2.05 -14.93
N SER A 19 -15.16 1.51 -15.36
CA SER A 19 -16.35 1.41 -14.52
C SER A 19 -16.08 0.43 -13.38
N VAL A 20 -16.20 0.90 -12.14
CA VAL A 20 -16.06 0.08 -10.93
C VAL A 20 -17.45 -0.20 -10.37
N PRO A 21 -18.04 -1.39 -10.63
CA PRO A 21 -19.37 -1.71 -10.12
C PRO A 21 -19.36 -1.75 -8.59
N LEU A 22 -20.39 -1.18 -7.98
CA LEU A 22 -20.71 -1.39 -6.58
C LEU A 22 -21.51 -2.70 -6.48
N VAL A 23 -21.05 -3.61 -5.62
CA VAL A 23 -21.63 -4.95 -5.49
C VAL A 23 -22.06 -5.25 -4.07
N PHE A 24 -23.06 -6.13 -3.99
CA PHE A 24 -23.67 -6.57 -2.75
C PHE A 24 -23.63 -8.11 -2.75
N PRO A 25 -22.68 -8.76 -2.05
CA PRO A 25 -22.72 -10.20 -1.86
C PRO A 25 -23.94 -10.59 -1.02
N GLY A 26 -24.44 -11.81 -1.22
CA GLY A 26 -25.68 -12.27 -0.60
C GLY A 26 -25.52 -12.64 0.87
N VAL A 27 -26.60 -12.50 1.64
CA VAL A 27 -26.69 -12.95 3.04
C VAL A 27 -27.76 -14.03 3.19
N ARG A 28 -27.58 -14.96 4.11
CA ARG A 28 -28.60 -15.96 4.43
C ARG A 28 -29.76 -15.32 5.19
N GLY A 29 -30.98 -15.69 4.82
CA GLY A 29 -32.22 -15.19 5.42
C GLY A 29 -33.41 -16.10 5.17
N LYS A 30 -34.61 -15.55 5.31
CA LYS A 30 -35.88 -16.26 5.14
C LYS A 30 -36.86 -15.50 4.26
N ILE A 31 -37.74 -16.25 3.60
CA ILE A 31 -38.93 -15.70 2.94
C ILE A 31 -40.04 -15.48 3.98
N ARG A 32 -40.41 -14.21 4.22
CA ARG A 32 -41.44 -13.80 5.19
C ARG A 32 -42.88 -13.92 4.67
N LYS A 33 -43.05 -13.95 3.35
CA LYS A 33 -44.34 -14.10 2.67
C LYS A 33 -44.11 -14.74 1.32
N THR A 34 -44.95 -15.69 0.93
CA THR A 34 -44.81 -16.43 -0.33
C THR A 34 -44.63 -15.50 -1.55
N ILE A 35 -43.53 -15.70 -2.28
CA ILE A 35 -43.19 -14.97 -3.50
C ILE A 35 -43.57 -15.84 -4.70
N GLN A 36 -44.30 -15.27 -5.66
CA GLN A 36 -44.64 -15.96 -6.91
C GLN A 36 -43.53 -15.71 -7.94
N LEU A 37 -43.06 -16.77 -8.59
CA LEU A 37 -41.97 -16.68 -9.57
C LEU A 37 -42.51 -16.64 -11.02
N PRO A 38 -41.78 -16.02 -11.97
CA PRO A 38 -42.25 -15.87 -13.36
C PRO A 38 -42.55 -17.18 -14.11
N ASN A 39 -42.04 -18.32 -13.62
CA ASN A 39 -42.20 -19.65 -14.19
C ASN A 39 -43.36 -20.47 -13.57
N GLY A 40 -44.25 -19.83 -12.80
CA GLY A 40 -45.39 -20.50 -12.14
C GLY A 40 -45.01 -21.31 -10.90
N LYS A 41 -43.75 -21.26 -10.45
CA LYS A 41 -43.32 -21.75 -9.14
C LYS A 41 -43.57 -20.69 -8.07
N SER A 42 -43.48 -21.08 -6.80
CA SER A 42 -43.50 -20.15 -5.67
C SER A 42 -42.39 -20.47 -4.67
N LEU A 43 -41.83 -19.43 -4.05
CA LEU A 43 -40.99 -19.56 -2.86
C LEU A 43 -41.90 -19.40 -1.65
N ASN A 44 -42.14 -20.50 -0.95
CA ASN A 44 -43.08 -20.54 0.18
C ASN A 44 -42.58 -19.71 1.37
N GLU A 45 -43.53 -19.14 2.12
CA GLU A 45 -43.28 -18.57 3.43
C GLU A 45 -42.48 -19.52 4.34
N ASN A 46 -41.58 -18.94 5.14
CA ASN A 46 -40.59 -19.61 6.01
C ASN A 46 -39.49 -20.42 5.31
N SER A 47 -39.46 -20.49 3.96
CA SER A 47 -38.31 -21.08 3.24
C SER A 47 -37.02 -20.29 3.48
N LEU A 48 -35.89 -20.99 3.45
CA LEU A 48 -34.55 -20.41 3.60
C LEU A 48 -33.99 -20.02 2.24
N ALA A 49 -33.42 -18.82 2.15
CA ALA A 49 -32.80 -18.33 0.93
C ALA A 49 -31.61 -17.43 1.22
N ILE A 50 -30.64 -17.44 0.30
CA ILE A 50 -29.64 -16.39 0.19
C ILE A 50 -30.31 -15.22 -0.54
N ILE A 51 -30.21 -14.04 0.04
CA ILE A 51 -30.81 -12.80 -0.45
C ILE A 51 -29.67 -11.90 -0.89
N GLN A 52 -29.60 -11.62 -2.19
CA GLN A 52 -28.59 -10.75 -2.79
C GLN A 52 -29.26 -9.52 -3.43
N PRO A 53 -29.01 -8.29 -2.95
CA PRO A 53 -29.42 -7.07 -3.65
C PRO A 53 -28.67 -6.92 -4.98
N LEU A 54 -29.35 -6.42 -6.03
CA LEU A 54 -28.76 -6.25 -7.37
C LEU A 54 -28.56 -4.77 -7.77
N ASN A 55 -29.29 -3.84 -7.15
CA ASN A 55 -29.27 -2.40 -7.46
C ASN A 55 -29.53 -1.52 -6.22
N LEU A 56 -28.98 -1.89 -5.06
CA LEU A 56 -29.15 -1.14 -3.79
C LEU A 56 -28.53 0.28 -3.84
N ASP A 57 -27.63 0.52 -4.80
CA ASP A 57 -27.04 1.84 -5.10
C ASP A 57 -27.94 2.76 -5.93
N LYS A 58 -29.11 2.28 -6.37
CA LYS A 58 -30.07 3.01 -7.20
C LYS A 58 -31.47 3.02 -6.55
N PRO A 59 -31.70 3.81 -5.50
CA PRO A 59 -32.99 3.87 -4.82
C PRO A 59 -34.14 4.37 -5.70
N GLU A 60 -33.84 5.03 -6.83
CA GLU A 60 -34.80 5.47 -7.86
C GLU A 60 -35.26 4.35 -8.81
N GLU A 61 -34.50 3.24 -8.91
CA GLU A 61 -34.93 2.04 -9.62
C GLU A 61 -35.71 1.11 -8.67
N ALA A 62 -36.68 0.38 -9.23
CA ALA A 62 -37.37 -0.68 -8.50
C ALA A 62 -36.36 -1.70 -7.94
N GLN A 63 -36.51 -2.06 -6.67
CA GLN A 63 -35.49 -2.81 -5.95
C GLN A 63 -35.49 -4.28 -6.38
N ARG A 64 -34.35 -4.72 -6.90
CA ARG A 64 -34.15 -6.05 -7.48
C ARG A 64 -33.26 -6.91 -6.60
N PHE A 65 -33.64 -8.18 -6.46
CA PHE A 65 -32.96 -9.15 -5.63
C PHE A 65 -32.77 -10.45 -6.41
N ARG A 66 -31.59 -11.07 -6.26
CA ARG A 66 -31.41 -12.49 -6.56
C ARG A 66 -31.69 -13.29 -5.29
N ILE A 67 -32.59 -14.25 -5.41
CA ILE A 67 -33.00 -15.15 -4.35
C ILE A 67 -32.57 -16.57 -4.72
N THR A 68 -31.72 -17.16 -3.89
CA THR A 68 -31.16 -18.51 -4.09
C THR A 68 -31.60 -19.40 -2.92
N PRO A 69 -32.58 -20.30 -3.10
CA PRO A 69 -33.04 -21.19 -2.03
C PRO A 69 -31.93 -22.13 -1.57
N TYR A 70 -31.91 -22.47 -0.28
CA TYR A 70 -30.91 -23.39 0.27
C TYR A 70 -31.45 -24.26 1.42
N VAL A 71 -30.75 -25.36 1.69
CA VAL A 71 -30.97 -26.21 2.87
C VAL A 71 -29.66 -26.35 3.67
N PRO A 72 -29.68 -26.23 5.02
CA PRO A 72 -28.54 -26.57 5.86
C PRO A 72 -28.21 -28.07 5.77
N MET A 73 -26.94 -28.42 5.70
CA MET A 73 -26.48 -29.81 5.62
C MET A 73 -26.00 -30.40 6.96
N GLY A 74 -26.02 -29.61 8.03
CA GLY A 74 -25.39 -29.96 9.30
C GLY A 74 -23.87 -29.79 9.28
N ALA A 75 -23.24 -29.98 10.43
CA ALA A 75 -21.78 -30.06 10.52
C ALA A 75 -21.33 -31.44 10.05
N SER A 76 -20.44 -31.49 9.06
CA SER A 76 -19.74 -32.73 8.67
C SER A 76 -18.59 -33.07 9.61
N ARG A 77 -18.07 -32.06 10.33
CA ARG A 77 -16.98 -32.15 11.31
C ARG A 77 -17.14 -31.05 12.36
N ASP A 78 -16.79 -31.35 13.60
CA ASP A 78 -16.85 -30.40 14.73
C ASP A 78 -15.51 -29.71 15.02
N ASP A 79 -14.41 -30.17 14.43
CA ASP A 79 -13.04 -29.67 14.65
C ASP A 79 -12.65 -28.47 13.78
N LEU A 80 -13.52 -28.10 12.83
CA LEU A 80 -13.42 -26.97 11.90
C LEU A 80 -14.61 -26.01 12.14
N PRO A 81 -14.42 -24.82 12.74
CA PRO A 81 -15.51 -23.88 13.05
C PRO A 81 -16.34 -23.42 11.84
N GLU A 82 -15.76 -23.43 10.64
CA GLU A 82 -16.41 -23.11 9.37
C GLU A 82 -17.40 -24.18 8.88
N ASN A 83 -17.15 -25.47 9.20
CA ASN A 83 -17.97 -26.58 8.71
C ASN A 83 -19.36 -26.64 9.34
N GLN A 84 -19.57 -25.92 10.46
CA GLN A 84 -20.85 -25.80 11.14
C GLN A 84 -21.93 -25.08 10.32
N ARG A 85 -21.54 -24.44 9.20
CA ARG A 85 -22.40 -23.56 8.39
C ARG A 85 -22.54 -24.02 6.94
N ASN A 86 -22.36 -25.33 6.70
CA ASN A 86 -22.54 -25.97 5.40
C ASN A 86 -24.01 -25.94 4.89
N ILE A 87 -24.17 -25.63 3.60
CA ILE A 87 -25.45 -25.55 2.91
C ILE A 87 -25.39 -26.25 1.54
N SER A 88 -26.53 -26.72 1.06
CA SER A 88 -26.78 -27.06 -0.34
C SER A 88 -27.72 -26.02 -0.94
N ILE A 89 -27.42 -25.52 -2.14
CA ILE A 89 -28.24 -24.52 -2.85
C ILE A 89 -29.07 -25.18 -3.95
N ASP A 90 -30.24 -24.61 -4.25
CA ASP A 90 -31.08 -25.02 -5.35
C ASP A 90 -30.99 -24.01 -6.51
N GLU A 91 -29.95 -24.17 -7.34
CA GLU A 91 -29.70 -23.33 -8.51
C GLU A 91 -30.90 -23.30 -9.48
N LYS A 92 -31.65 -24.41 -9.59
CA LYS A 92 -32.80 -24.54 -10.50
C LYS A 92 -34.03 -23.76 -10.06
N ASN A 93 -34.05 -23.31 -8.80
CA ASN A 93 -35.06 -22.46 -8.20
C ASN A 93 -34.50 -21.09 -7.78
N SER A 94 -33.25 -20.79 -8.14
CA SER A 94 -32.68 -19.45 -8.01
C SER A 94 -33.27 -18.51 -9.06
N CYS A 95 -33.54 -17.26 -8.69
CA CYS A 95 -34.24 -16.31 -9.55
C CYS A 95 -33.93 -14.85 -9.20
N ASP A 96 -34.06 -13.97 -10.21
CA ASP A 96 -34.04 -12.52 -10.02
C ASP A 96 -35.50 -12.03 -9.95
N ILE A 97 -35.82 -11.26 -8.92
CA ILE A 97 -37.15 -10.71 -8.65
C ILE A 97 -37.09 -9.21 -8.36
N GLU A 98 -38.21 -8.53 -8.52
CA GLU A 98 -38.41 -7.11 -8.21
C GLU A 98 -39.45 -7.01 -7.07
N LEU A 99 -39.20 -6.15 -6.08
CA LEU A 99 -40.03 -6.03 -4.87
C LEU A 99 -40.18 -4.56 -4.43
N ASP A 100 -41.40 -4.03 -4.46
CA ASP A 100 -41.71 -2.66 -4.00
C ASP A 100 -41.53 -2.46 -2.48
N ASP A 101 -41.69 -3.54 -1.70
CA ASP A 101 -41.65 -3.55 -0.24
C ASP A 101 -40.87 -4.81 0.21
N PRO A 102 -39.52 -4.80 0.11
CA PRO A 102 -38.72 -6.01 0.32
C PRO A 102 -38.80 -6.54 1.75
N GLU A 103 -38.91 -5.69 2.78
CA GLU A 103 -38.97 -6.13 4.18
C GLU A 103 -40.21 -6.97 4.51
N LYS A 104 -41.29 -6.84 3.74
CA LYS A 104 -42.50 -7.66 3.85
C LYS A 104 -42.34 -9.07 3.31
N TYR A 105 -41.43 -9.28 2.36
CA TYR A 105 -41.18 -10.58 1.72
C TYR A 105 -39.87 -11.23 2.19
N LEU A 106 -38.90 -10.45 2.66
CA LEU A 106 -37.53 -10.87 2.94
C LEU A 106 -37.15 -10.62 4.41
N GLY A 107 -36.54 -11.62 5.05
CA GLY A 107 -36.11 -11.58 6.45
C GLY A 107 -34.61 -11.79 6.61
N TYR A 108 -33.90 -10.74 7.01
CA TYR A 108 -32.44 -10.72 7.25
C TYR A 108 -32.07 -11.18 8.68
N ASN A 109 -32.78 -12.17 9.22
CA ASN A 109 -32.67 -12.57 10.63
C ASN A 109 -31.69 -13.73 10.89
N ILE A 110 -30.90 -14.14 9.89
CA ILE A 110 -29.87 -15.18 10.01
C ILE A 110 -28.49 -14.55 9.85
N GLU A 111 -28.28 -13.81 8.76
CA GLU A 111 -27.07 -13.03 8.48
C GLU A 111 -27.41 -11.62 8.00
N GLN A 112 -26.50 -10.68 8.27
CA GLN A 112 -26.55 -9.31 7.76
C GLN A 112 -25.14 -8.72 7.68
N TYR A 113 -24.96 -7.63 6.91
CA TYR A 113 -23.74 -6.83 6.92
C TYR A 113 -23.88 -5.67 7.91
N GLN A 114 -22.96 -5.57 8.86
CA GLN A 114 -22.87 -4.45 9.79
C GLN A 114 -21.88 -3.42 9.23
N GLN A 115 -22.36 -2.20 8.95
CA GLN A 115 -21.53 -1.12 8.41
C GLN A 115 -20.48 -0.62 9.43
N SER A 116 -19.39 -0.07 8.91
CA SER A 116 -18.31 0.51 9.71
C SER A 116 -17.70 1.73 9.02
N ASN A 117 -17.59 2.83 9.76
CA ASN A 117 -16.83 4.03 9.36
C ASN A 117 -15.40 4.01 9.91
N ALA A 118 -14.93 2.87 10.43
CA ALA A 118 -13.53 2.73 10.83
C ALA A 118 -12.63 2.82 9.57
N PRO A 119 -11.41 3.36 9.71
CA PRO A 119 -10.43 3.25 8.65
C PRO A 119 -10.12 1.77 8.36
N LEU A 120 -9.85 1.43 7.09
CA LEU A 120 -9.49 0.07 6.66
C LEU A 120 -8.34 -0.52 7.51
N PHE A 121 -7.31 0.28 7.75
CA PHE A 121 -6.18 -0.05 8.62
C PHE A 121 -6.19 0.87 9.84
N ALA A 122 -5.95 0.33 11.03
CA ALA A 122 -5.75 1.13 12.24
C ALA A 122 -4.49 2.03 12.13
N GLU A 123 -4.12 2.75 13.18
CA GLU A 123 -2.87 3.55 13.19
C GLU A 123 -1.58 2.71 12.99
N GLY A 124 -1.67 1.38 13.11
CA GLY A 124 -0.60 0.43 12.80
C GLY A 124 -0.49 0.05 11.31
N SER A 125 0.50 -0.79 10.99
CA SER A 125 0.57 -1.44 9.68
C SER A 125 -0.39 -2.64 9.61
N PRO A 126 -1.03 -2.93 8.45
CA PRO A 126 -1.73 -4.19 8.26
C PRO A 126 -0.80 -5.35 8.63
N SER A 127 -1.30 -6.22 9.50
CA SER A 127 -0.50 -7.24 10.16
C SER A 127 -1.08 -8.62 9.90
N ILE A 128 -0.22 -9.64 9.94
CA ILE A 128 -0.64 -11.05 9.90
C ILE A 128 -1.58 -11.40 11.08
N GLU A 129 -1.54 -10.59 12.15
CA GLU A 129 -2.45 -10.68 13.30
C GLU A 129 -3.87 -10.19 13.03
N ASP A 130 -4.10 -9.42 11.97
CA ASP A 130 -5.46 -9.05 11.52
C ASP A 130 -6.20 -10.23 10.89
N VAL A 131 -5.48 -11.23 10.41
CA VAL A 131 -6.04 -12.46 9.81
C VAL A 131 -6.40 -13.44 10.93
N ARG A 132 -7.71 -13.56 11.20
CA ARG A 132 -8.31 -14.39 12.25
C ARG A 132 -9.66 -14.95 11.79
N GLN A 133 -9.57 -15.97 10.95
CA GLN A 133 -10.73 -16.72 10.47
C GLN A 133 -11.56 -17.31 11.63
N SER A 134 -12.86 -17.50 11.42
CA SER A 134 -13.65 -18.38 12.29
C SER A 134 -14.76 -19.14 11.55
N LYS A 135 -15.86 -18.51 11.13
CA LYS A 135 -17.05 -19.22 10.61
C LYS A 135 -17.14 -19.25 9.08
N VAL A 136 -16.24 -18.59 8.35
CA VAL A 136 -16.21 -18.60 6.87
C VAL A 136 -15.16 -19.63 6.40
N PRO A 137 -15.46 -20.50 5.41
CA PRO A 137 -14.59 -21.61 4.97
C PRO A 137 -13.52 -21.20 3.94
N ASP A 138 -12.89 -20.05 4.15
CA ASP A 138 -12.00 -19.35 3.21
C ASP A 138 -10.51 -19.47 3.59
N CYS A 139 -10.11 -20.61 4.18
CA CYS A 139 -8.78 -20.77 4.79
C CYS A 139 -7.65 -20.62 3.76
N PHE A 140 -7.86 -21.12 2.54
CA PHE A 140 -6.94 -20.96 1.40
C PHE A 140 -6.71 -19.49 1.03
N PHE A 141 -7.76 -18.65 1.08
CA PHE A 141 -7.70 -17.23 0.76
C PHE A 141 -6.95 -16.46 1.84
N LEU A 142 -7.27 -16.74 3.11
CA LEU A 142 -6.64 -16.08 4.25
C LEU A 142 -5.20 -16.54 4.50
N ALA A 143 -4.86 -17.80 4.25
CA ALA A 143 -3.49 -18.30 4.27
C ALA A 143 -2.64 -17.64 3.17
N SER A 144 -3.20 -17.46 1.97
CA SER A 144 -2.57 -16.73 0.87
C SER A 144 -2.38 -15.24 1.20
N LEU A 145 -3.37 -14.62 1.84
CA LEU A 145 -3.31 -13.22 2.28
C LEU A 145 -2.23 -13.01 3.35
N ALA A 146 -2.16 -13.92 4.32
CA ALA A 146 -1.12 -13.95 5.34
C ALA A 146 0.28 -14.25 4.76
N ALA A 147 0.38 -15.02 3.66
CA ALA A 147 1.64 -15.27 2.95
C ALA A 147 2.18 -14.04 2.22
N LEU A 148 1.29 -13.17 1.72
CA LEU A 148 1.69 -11.86 1.19
C LEU A 148 2.17 -10.94 2.31
N LEU A 149 1.53 -10.98 3.48
CA LEU A 149 1.89 -10.18 4.66
C LEU A 149 3.15 -10.65 5.41
N SER A 150 3.57 -11.92 5.28
CA SER A 150 4.81 -12.41 5.90
C SER A 150 6.06 -11.88 5.22
N GLN A 151 5.93 -11.29 4.02
CA GLN A 151 7.02 -10.59 3.34
C GLN A 151 7.30 -9.23 4.00
N PRO A 152 8.56 -8.74 4.04
CA PRO A 152 8.94 -7.49 4.72
C PRO A 152 8.16 -6.24 4.27
N ASP A 153 7.64 -6.30 3.06
CA ASP A 153 6.99 -5.28 2.24
C ASP A 153 5.50 -5.61 1.96
N GLY A 154 4.99 -6.69 2.58
CA GLY A 154 3.63 -7.20 2.41
C GLY A 154 2.54 -6.21 2.80
N ALA A 155 2.74 -5.49 3.91
CA ALA A 155 1.80 -4.47 4.39
C ALA A 155 1.57 -3.36 3.34
N SER A 156 2.65 -2.90 2.69
CA SER A 156 2.62 -1.91 1.60
C SER A 156 1.86 -2.46 0.37
N TYR A 157 2.04 -3.74 0.05
CA TYR A 157 1.32 -4.39 -1.04
C TYR A 157 -0.20 -4.44 -0.76
N ILE A 158 -0.62 -4.86 0.43
CA ILE A 158 -2.03 -4.90 0.83
C ILE A 158 -2.67 -3.50 0.77
N ARG A 159 -1.98 -2.45 1.24
CA ARG A 159 -2.46 -1.06 1.06
C ARG A 159 -2.69 -0.72 -0.41
N SER A 160 -1.83 -1.17 -1.33
CA SER A 160 -1.98 -0.91 -2.77
C SER A 160 -3.16 -1.62 -3.44
N MET A 161 -3.77 -2.62 -2.79
CA MET A 161 -4.96 -3.32 -3.28
C MET A 161 -6.27 -2.60 -2.94
N LEU A 162 -6.26 -1.62 -2.04
CA LEU A 162 -7.45 -1.04 -1.43
C LEU A 162 -7.44 0.49 -1.51
N ARG A 163 -8.63 1.09 -1.69
CA ARG A 163 -8.87 2.53 -1.49
C ARG A 163 -10.24 2.71 -0.86
N GLN A 164 -10.27 3.14 0.40
CA GLN A 164 -11.47 3.64 1.04
C GLN A 164 -11.90 4.93 0.33
N ASN A 165 -13.18 5.00 -0.01
CA ASN A 165 -13.80 6.15 -0.64
C ASN A 165 -14.56 6.95 0.42
N ASP A 166 -14.80 8.24 0.17
CA ASP A 166 -15.50 9.12 1.11
C ASP A 166 -17.02 8.82 1.20
N ASP A 167 -17.55 7.98 0.30
CA ASP A 167 -18.96 7.57 0.20
C ASP A 167 -19.36 6.37 1.08
N GLY A 168 -18.50 5.96 2.02
CA GLY A 168 -18.73 4.77 2.86
C GLY A 168 -18.47 3.43 2.17
N THR A 169 -17.86 3.43 0.98
CA THR A 169 -17.42 2.22 0.29
C THR A 169 -15.88 2.10 0.25
N THR A 170 -15.39 0.96 -0.21
CA THR A 170 -13.99 0.74 -0.56
C THR A 170 -13.90 0.15 -1.95
N THR A 171 -13.00 0.70 -2.77
CA THR A 171 -12.59 0.10 -4.03
C THR A 171 -11.46 -0.90 -3.79
N VAL A 172 -11.60 -2.10 -4.35
CA VAL A 172 -10.67 -3.21 -4.24
C VAL A 172 -10.16 -3.58 -5.63
N ARG A 173 -8.87 -3.85 -5.75
CA ARG A 173 -8.25 -4.48 -6.93
C ARG A 173 -7.92 -5.93 -6.60
N LEU A 174 -8.65 -6.83 -7.24
CA LEU A 174 -8.31 -8.24 -7.39
C LEU A 174 -7.74 -8.47 -8.80
N PHE A 175 -7.49 -9.72 -9.15
CA PHE A 175 -7.09 -10.12 -10.50
C PHE A 175 -7.92 -11.31 -10.96
N ASN A 176 -8.26 -11.36 -12.24
CA ASN A 176 -8.93 -12.52 -12.83
C ASN A 176 -7.93 -13.68 -12.88
N PRO A 177 -8.19 -14.84 -12.25
CA PRO A 177 -7.19 -15.90 -12.13
C PRO A 177 -6.89 -16.65 -13.43
N LYS A 178 -7.67 -16.44 -14.49
CA LYS A 178 -7.46 -17.02 -15.83
C LYS A 178 -6.64 -16.12 -16.74
N THR A 179 -6.86 -14.80 -16.70
CA THR A 179 -6.15 -13.83 -17.56
C THR A 179 -5.02 -13.10 -16.84
N LEU A 180 -5.00 -13.15 -15.50
CA LEU A 180 -4.12 -12.38 -14.61
C LEU A 180 -4.28 -10.85 -14.69
N GLU A 181 -5.28 -10.37 -15.43
CA GLU A 181 -5.61 -8.95 -15.55
C GLU A 181 -6.32 -8.40 -14.30
N PRO A 182 -6.09 -7.13 -13.93
CA PRO A 182 -6.68 -6.52 -12.74
C PRO A 182 -8.18 -6.34 -12.90
N PHE A 183 -8.91 -6.64 -11.83
CA PHE A 183 -10.34 -6.51 -11.73
C PHE A 183 -10.69 -5.59 -10.56
N TYR A 184 -11.41 -4.50 -10.85
CA TYR A 184 -11.74 -3.46 -9.88
C TYR A 184 -13.20 -3.58 -9.46
N ILE A 185 -13.46 -3.60 -8.16
CA ILE A 185 -14.79 -3.78 -7.60
C ILE A 185 -14.98 -2.88 -6.38
N ARG A 186 -16.18 -2.34 -6.16
CA ARG A 186 -16.49 -1.45 -5.03
C ARG A 186 -17.45 -2.18 -4.08
N VAL A 187 -17.15 -2.17 -2.79
CA VAL A 187 -17.99 -2.80 -1.75
C VAL A 187 -18.25 -1.83 -0.62
N GLN A 188 -19.44 -1.88 0.00
CA GLN A 188 -19.73 -1.09 1.21
C GLN A 188 -18.80 -1.48 2.36
N ASN A 189 -18.37 -0.49 3.16
CA ASN A 189 -17.52 -0.69 4.34
C ASN A 189 -18.30 -1.40 5.44
N SER A 190 -18.17 -2.73 5.52
CA SER A 190 -18.96 -3.57 6.43
C SER A 190 -18.34 -4.94 6.63
N TYR A 191 -18.63 -5.58 7.75
CA TYR A 191 -18.33 -7.00 8.03
C TYR A 191 -19.61 -7.80 8.20
N ILE A 192 -19.56 -9.12 7.99
CA ILE A 192 -20.73 -10.00 8.11
C ILE A 192 -20.92 -10.47 9.56
N VAL A 193 -22.18 -10.49 10.01
CA VAL A 193 -22.59 -10.90 11.36
C VAL A 193 -23.78 -11.86 11.33
N ASP A 194 -23.88 -12.73 12.33
CA ASP A 194 -25.09 -13.48 12.69
C ASP A 194 -25.56 -13.13 14.11
N GLN A 195 -26.56 -13.86 14.62
CA GLN A 195 -27.10 -13.66 15.97
C GLN A 195 -26.08 -13.88 17.11
N GLN A 196 -24.91 -14.47 16.82
CA GLN A 196 -23.81 -14.64 17.78
C GLN A 196 -22.66 -13.65 17.54
N GLY A 197 -22.83 -12.66 16.66
CA GLY A 197 -21.83 -11.63 16.34
C GLY A 197 -21.12 -11.86 15.00
N SER A 198 -19.92 -11.31 14.85
CA SER A 198 -19.16 -11.39 13.59
C SER A 198 -18.79 -12.83 13.21
N LEU A 199 -18.89 -13.17 11.92
CA LEU A 199 -18.57 -14.52 11.46
C LEU A 199 -17.08 -14.83 11.55
N ASN A 200 -16.22 -13.87 11.19
CA ASN A 200 -14.77 -13.96 11.37
C ASN A 200 -14.28 -12.96 12.43
N ARG A 201 -13.11 -13.22 13.03
CA ARG A 201 -12.60 -12.52 14.21
C ARG A 201 -11.45 -11.53 13.91
N HIS A 202 -11.37 -11.06 12.67
CA HIS A 202 -10.37 -10.09 12.21
C HIS A 202 -10.23 -8.88 13.13
N THR A 203 -9.03 -8.31 13.23
CA THR A 203 -8.78 -7.05 13.95
C THR A 203 -8.61 -5.84 13.04
N GLY A 204 -8.51 -6.05 11.72
CA GLY A 204 -8.50 -4.99 10.71
C GLY A 204 -9.67 -5.12 9.75
N LEU A 205 -10.43 -4.04 9.56
CA LEU A 205 -11.56 -3.97 8.63
C LEU A 205 -11.14 -4.32 7.19
N TRP A 206 -9.91 -4.00 6.81
CA TRP A 206 -9.34 -4.34 5.51
C TRP A 206 -9.45 -5.83 5.13
N VAL A 207 -9.44 -6.76 6.11
CA VAL A 207 -9.58 -8.20 5.84
C VAL A 207 -11.03 -8.54 5.49
N ASP A 208 -12.00 -8.12 6.31
CA ASP A 208 -13.44 -8.34 6.05
C ASP A 208 -13.83 -7.74 4.66
N ILE A 209 -13.17 -6.65 4.24
CA ILE A 209 -13.38 -6.01 2.94
C ILE A 209 -12.80 -6.81 1.77
N LEU A 210 -11.61 -7.40 1.93
CA LEU A 210 -11.03 -8.29 0.90
C LEU A 210 -11.84 -9.57 0.75
N GLU A 211 -12.26 -10.20 1.85
CA GLU A 211 -13.18 -11.35 1.83
C GLU A 211 -14.49 -11.00 1.11
N LYS A 212 -15.10 -9.85 1.46
CA LYS A 212 -16.35 -9.39 0.83
C LYS A 212 -16.19 -9.13 -0.66
N ALA A 213 -15.09 -8.51 -1.08
CA ALA A 213 -14.80 -8.27 -2.50
C ALA A 213 -14.56 -9.57 -3.26
N ALA A 214 -13.79 -10.51 -2.70
CA ALA A 214 -13.55 -11.83 -3.30
C ALA A 214 -14.84 -12.66 -3.41
N ALA A 215 -15.64 -12.71 -2.34
CA ALA A 215 -16.93 -13.39 -2.31
C ALA A 215 -17.96 -12.82 -3.29
N SER A 216 -17.79 -11.58 -3.74
CA SER A 216 -18.67 -10.95 -4.73
C SER A 216 -18.39 -11.38 -6.17
N VAL A 217 -17.33 -12.17 -6.40
CA VAL A 217 -16.95 -12.71 -7.72
C VAL A 217 -16.72 -14.23 -7.60
N PRO A 218 -17.76 -15.02 -7.25
CA PRO A 218 -17.63 -16.45 -6.97
C PRO A 218 -17.05 -17.25 -8.16
N GLU A 219 -17.20 -16.74 -9.39
CA GLU A 219 -16.68 -17.34 -10.62
C GLU A 219 -15.15 -17.40 -10.64
N PHE A 220 -14.46 -16.52 -9.90
CA PHE A 220 -13.00 -16.59 -9.73
C PHE A 220 -12.59 -17.83 -8.95
N PHE A 221 -13.47 -18.38 -8.11
CA PHE A 221 -13.25 -19.59 -7.31
C PHE A 221 -13.96 -20.82 -7.89
N GLY A 222 -14.44 -20.74 -9.14
CA GLY A 222 -15.18 -21.83 -9.79
C GLY A 222 -16.56 -22.08 -9.21
N ASN A 223 -17.13 -21.10 -8.51
CA ASN A 223 -18.36 -21.21 -7.74
C ASN A 223 -19.47 -20.31 -8.32
N THR A 224 -20.71 -20.58 -7.96
CA THR A 224 -21.94 -19.87 -8.39
C THR A 224 -22.70 -19.24 -7.22
N ASN A 225 -22.37 -19.65 -5.99
CA ASN A 225 -23.07 -19.28 -4.78
C ASN A 225 -22.69 -17.86 -4.33
N GLN A 226 -23.65 -16.94 -4.28
CA GLN A 226 -23.38 -15.53 -3.93
C GLN A 226 -23.30 -15.25 -2.42
N SER A 227 -23.52 -16.24 -1.54
CA SER A 227 -23.26 -16.04 -0.10
C SER A 227 -21.77 -16.14 0.19
N MET A 228 -21.25 -15.35 1.13
CA MET A 228 -19.81 -15.31 1.44
C MET A 228 -19.23 -16.70 1.75
N SER A 229 -19.87 -17.46 2.65
CA SER A 229 -19.45 -18.83 2.98
C SER A 229 -19.74 -19.87 1.88
N GLY A 230 -20.39 -19.47 0.78
CA GLY A 230 -20.61 -20.30 -0.40
C GLY A 230 -19.57 -20.02 -1.48
N ALA A 231 -19.44 -18.74 -1.87
CA ALA A 231 -18.48 -18.24 -2.85
C ALA A 231 -17.05 -18.68 -2.55
N LEU A 232 -16.65 -18.58 -1.28
CA LEU A 232 -15.31 -18.91 -0.81
C LEU A 232 -15.21 -20.34 -0.25
N LYS A 233 -16.12 -21.26 -0.59
CA LYS A 233 -16.02 -22.66 -0.15
C LYS A 233 -15.20 -23.49 -1.16
N GLY A 234 -14.15 -24.15 -0.66
CA GLY A 234 -13.43 -25.18 -1.42
C GLY A 234 -12.53 -24.66 -2.55
N GLY A 235 -12.05 -23.42 -2.45
CA GLY A 235 -10.99 -22.91 -3.33
C GLY A 235 -9.61 -23.42 -2.91
N SER A 236 -8.59 -23.18 -3.75
CA SER A 236 -7.19 -23.55 -3.51
C SER A 236 -6.28 -22.34 -3.38
N GLU A 237 -5.15 -22.50 -2.69
CA GLU A 237 -4.16 -21.46 -2.44
C GLU A 237 -3.53 -20.96 -3.75
N SER A 238 -3.32 -21.87 -4.71
CA SER A 238 -2.96 -21.54 -6.10
C SER A 238 -3.90 -20.51 -6.73
N LEU A 239 -5.21 -20.63 -6.46
CA LEU A 239 -6.24 -19.76 -7.00
C LEU A 239 -6.32 -18.43 -6.24
N ALA A 240 -6.27 -18.47 -4.90
CA ALA A 240 -6.22 -17.27 -4.07
C ALA A 240 -4.98 -16.42 -4.34
N LEU A 241 -3.79 -17.02 -4.45
CA LEU A 241 -2.57 -16.30 -4.82
C LEU A 241 -2.73 -15.61 -6.18
N LYS A 242 -3.26 -16.30 -7.21
CA LYS A 242 -3.55 -15.67 -8.52
C LYS A 242 -4.53 -14.48 -8.39
N VAL A 243 -5.63 -14.65 -7.66
CA VAL A 243 -6.66 -13.60 -7.46
C VAL A 243 -6.13 -12.39 -6.69
N LEU A 244 -5.26 -12.61 -5.70
CA LEU A 244 -4.66 -11.54 -4.91
C LEU A 244 -3.53 -10.82 -5.67
N THR A 245 -2.86 -11.49 -6.61
CA THR A 245 -1.58 -11.00 -7.15
C THR A 245 -1.51 -10.66 -8.64
N GLY A 246 -2.31 -11.29 -9.50
CA GLY A 246 -2.09 -11.24 -10.95
C GLY A 246 -0.80 -11.93 -11.40
N ARG A 247 -0.30 -12.91 -10.62
CA ARG A 247 0.88 -13.72 -10.97
C ARG A 247 0.53 -15.19 -11.11
N PRO A 248 1.29 -15.95 -11.93
CA PRO A 248 1.24 -17.40 -11.87
C PRO A 248 1.71 -17.89 -10.50
N SER A 249 1.09 -18.98 -10.04
CA SER A 249 1.46 -19.71 -8.83
C SER A 249 1.94 -21.11 -9.22
N LYS A 250 2.91 -21.65 -8.48
CA LYS A 250 3.45 -22.99 -8.68
C LYS A 250 3.18 -23.83 -7.43
N GLU A 251 2.32 -24.82 -7.59
CA GLU A 251 2.12 -25.87 -6.60
C GLU A 251 3.18 -26.96 -6.75
N LYS A 252 3.63 -27.52 -5.63
CA LYS A 252 4.44 -28.73 -5.54
C LYS A 252 3.78 -29.68 -4.55
N TYR A 253 3.49 -30.89 -5.00
CA TYR A 253 3.03 -31.97 -4.14
C TYR A 253 4.21 -32.53 -3.36
N ILE A 254 3.97 -32.87 -2.09
CA ILE A 254 4.92 -33.58 -1.24
C ILE A 254 4.69 -35.07 -1.52
N ASN A 255 5.72 -35.76 -1.98
CA ASN A 255 5.54 -37.14 -2.45
C ASN A 255 5.32 -38.09 -1.27
N TYR A 256 4.14 -38.73 -1.24
CA TYR A 256 3.77 -39.74 -0.26
C TYR A 256 4.21 -41.16 -0.63
N ASP A 257 4.54 -41.42 -1.90
CA ASP A 257 4.90 -42.75 -2.40
C ASP A 257 6.34 -43.15 -2.02
N LYS A 258 6.66 -43.13 -0.73
CA LYS A 258 7.85 -43.81 -0.20
C LYS A 258 7.53 -45.30 -0.08
N PHE A 259 7.94 -46.10 -1.06
CA PHE A 259 8.03 -47.55 -0.87
C PHE A 259 8.92 -47.84 0.32
N PHE A 260 8.47 -48.74 1.18
CA PHE A 260 9.28 -49.29 2.25
C PHE A 260 9.20 -50.81 2.18
N ALA A 261 10.36 -51.46 2.01
CA ALA A 261 10.48 -52.89 1.78
C ALA A 261 9.85 -53.79 2.87
N TRP A 262 9.70 -53.27 4.08
CA TRP A 262 9.07 -53.97 5.20
C TRP A 262 7.54 -53.87 5.19
N ASP A 263 6.95 -52.91 4.46
CA ASP A 263 5.53 -52.51 4.51
C ASP A 263 4.75 -52.91 3.24
N ILE A 264 5.02 -54.13 2.76
CA ILE A 264 4.49 -54.69 1.51
C ILE A 264 2.95 -54.69 1.49
N GLU A 265 2.32 -54.98 2.64
CA GLU A 265 0.85 -54.99 2.78
C GLU A 265 0.22 -53.65 2.39
N HIS A 266 0.75 -52.53 2.91
CA HIS A 266 0.22 -51.19 2.65
C HIS A 266 0.60 -50.68 1.26
N PHE A 267 1.83 -50.96 0.80
CA PHE A 267 2.30 -50.43 -0.49
C PHE A 267 1.66 -51.13 -1.70
N PHE A 268 1.31 -52.40 -1.57
CA PHE A 268 0.61 -53.18 -2.60
C PHE A 268 -0.84 -53.51 -2.19
N ALA A 269 -1.49 -52.70 -1.35
CA ALA A 269 -2.78 -53.04 -0.74
C ALA A 269 -3.89 -53.36 -1.76
N ASP A 270 -4.01 -52.54 -2.81
CA ASP A 270 -5.00 -52.74 -3.87
C ASP A 270 -4.57 -53.85 -4.86
N GLU A 271 -3.26 -54.02 -5.02
CA GLU A 271 -2.63 -54.94 -5.96
C GLU A 271 -2.61 -56.38 -5.44
N LEU A 272 -2.33 -56.63 -4.15
CA LEU A 272 -2.32 -57.96 -3.51
C LEU A 272 -3.69 -58.64 -3.59
N VAL A 273 -4.77 -57.87 -3.43
CA VAL A 273 -6.16 -58.35 -3.59
C VAL A 273 -6.42 -58.82 -5.02
N GLN A 274 -5.93 -58.05 -6.02
CA GLN A 274 -6.09 -58.38 -7.44
C GLN A 274 -5.19 -59.54 -7.87
N LEU A 275 -3.93 -59.57 -7.43
CA LEU A 275 -2.97 -60.65 -7.63
C LEU A 275 -3.51 -61.98 -7.11
N THR A 276 -4.16 -61.99 -5.95
CA THR A 276 -4.80 -63.21 -5.41
C THR A 276 -5.84 -63.79 -6.37
N VAL A 277 -6.64 -62.93 -7.01
CA VAL A 277 -7.65 -63.34 -8.00
C VAL A 277 -6.99 -63.77 -9.33
N LEU A 278 -6.02 -63.00 -9.83
CA LEU A 278 -5.30 -63.30 -11.07
C LEU A 278 -4.48 -64.60 -10.95
N ASN A 279 -3.82 -64.86 -9.82
CA ASN A 279 -3.09 -66.10 -9.58
C ASN A 279 -4.01 -67.32 -9.43
N GLN A 280 -5.21 -67.16 -8.86
CA GLN A 280 -6.23 -68.22 -8.87
C GLN A 280 -6.72 -68.51 -10.30
N GLN A 281 -6.95 -67.49 -11.12
CA GLN A 281 -7.31 -67.64 -12.54
C GLN A 281 -6.17 -68.29 -13.35
N LYS A 282 -4.92 -67.84 -13.15
CA LYS A 282 -3.71 -68.42 -13.77
C LYS A 282 -3.62 -69.92 -13.46
N LYS A 283 -3.82 -70.31 -12.20
CA LYS A 283 -3.80 -71.72 -11.78
C LYS A 283 -4.90 -72.56 -12.43
N LEU A 284 -6.14 -72.05 -12.50
CA LEU A 284 -7.25 -72.72 -13.18
C LEU A 284 -6.97 -72.89 -14.68
N MET A 285 -6.47 -71.85 -15.36
CA MET A 285 -6.09 -71.94 -16.78
C MET A 285 -4.91 -72.90 -17.01
N GLN A 286 -3.96 -72.98 -16.09
CA GLN A 286 -2.82 -73.89 -16.17
C GLN A 286 -3.26 -75.36 -16.01
N GLU A 287 -4.27 -75.63 -15.18
CA GLU A 287 -4.90 -76.95 -15.03
C GLU A 287 -5.76 -77.35 -16.25
N GLU A 288 -6.31 -76.40 -17.02
CA GLU A 288 -7.17 -76.66 -18.19
C GLU A 288 -6.49 -76.61 -19.57
N LEU A 289 -5.47 -75.75 -19.76
CA LEU A 289 -4.92 -75.40 -21.09
C LEU A 289 -3.40 -75.59 -21.25
N GLY A 290 -2.65 -75.84 -20.17
CA GLY A 290 -1.20 -76.02 -20.21
C GLY A 290 -0.38 -74.71 -20.22
N GLU A 291 0.95 -74.83 -20.24
CA GLU A 291 1.86 -73.70 -19.96
C GLU A 291 1.96 -72.67 -21.10
N GLU A 292 1.65 -73.02 -22.35
CA GLU A 292 1.85 -72.16 -23.53
C GLU A 292 0.88 -70.95 -23.63
N HIS A 293 -0.01 -70.73 -22.65
CA HIS A 293 -0.99 -69.62 -22.65
C HIS A 293 -0.84 -68.63 -21.48
N GLN A 294 0.28 -68.68 -20.73
CA GLN A 294 0.51 -67.84 -19.55
C GLN A 294 0.85 -66.37 -19.86
N SER A 295 1.48 -66.10 -21.02
CA SER A 295 2.02 -64.78 -21.42
C SER A 295 1.06 -63.60 -21.21
N GLY A 296 -0.23 -63.78 -21.54
CA GLY A 296 -1.21 -62.69 -21.43
C GLY A 296 -1.67 -62.38 -20.00
N THR A 297 -1.45 -63.28 -19.03
CA THR A 297 -1.72 -62.99 -17.61
C THR A 297 -0.54 -62.26 -16.98
N ASP A 298 0.68 -62.63 -17.39
CA ASP A 298 1.90 -62.01 -16.89
C ASP A 298 2.05 -60.57 -17.41
N GLU A 299 1.69 -60.31 -18.68
CA GLU A 299 1.58 -58.93 -19.22
C GLU A 299 0.59 -58.07 -18.42
N ILE A 300 -0.58 -58.61 -18.02
CA ILE A 300 -1.58 -57.89 -17.20
C ILE A 300 -1.04 -57.60 -15.80
N ILE A 301 -0.32 -58.56 -15.19
CA ILE A 301 0.29 -58.38 -13.87
C ILE A 301 1.38 -57.30 -13.91
N THR A 302 2.25 -57.31 -14.93
CA THR A 302 3.28 -56.28 -15.12
C THR A 302 2.68 -54.90 -15.42
N GLU A 303 1.62 -54.82 -16.24
CA GLU A 303 0.94 -53.54 -16.51
C GLU A 303 0.28 -52.98 -15.22
N MET A 304 -0.37 -53.83 -14.43
CA MET A 304 -0.96 -53.47 -13.13
C MET A 304 0.09 -53.00 -12.12
N LEU A 305 1.25 -53.67 -12.04
CA LEU A 305 2.34 -53.33 -11.13
C LEU A 305 3.28 -52.23 -11.67
N SER A 306 3.08 -51.75 -12.89
CA SER A 306 4.01 -50.85 -13.59
C SER A 306 4.36 -49.56 -12.84
N THR A 307 3.41 -49.00 -12.07
CA THR A 307 3.63 -47.83 -11.20
C THR A 307 4.51 -48.16 -9.98
N ARG A 308 4.41 -49.38 -9.45
CA ARG A 308 5.17 -49.88 -8.30
C ARG A 308 6.58 -50.34 -8.69
N ILE A 309 6.71 -51.00 -9.84
CA ILE A 309 7.98 -51.46 -10.41
C ILE A 309 8.97 -50.29 -10.60
N ARG A 310 8.49 -49.10 -10.98
CA ARG A 310 9.33 -47.89 -11.07
C ARG A 310 10.12 -47.55 -9.81
N VAL A 311 9.60 -47.90 -8.62
CA VAL A 311 10.34 -47.66 -7.36
C VAL A 311 11.47 -48.68 -7.16
N PHE A 312 11.38 -49.84 -7.81
CA PHE A 312 12.45 -50.84 -7.87
C PHE A 312 13.49 -50.50 -8.96
N GLU A 313 13.11 -49.78 -10.03
CA GLU A 313 14.02 -49.34 -11.09
C GLU A 313 15.17 -48.50 -10.54
N GLU A 314 14.92 -47.63 -9.56
CA GLU A 314 15.95 -46.81 -8.88
C GLU A 314 16.94 -47.61 -8.01
N ILE A 315 16.64 -48.88 -7.71
CA ILE A 315 17.38 -49.72 -6.75
C ILE A 315 18.03 -50.95 -7.41
N PHE A 316 17.43 -51.46 -8.49
CA PHE A 316 17.77 -52.73 -9.13
C PHE A 316 18.00 -52.63 -10.65
N ASP A 317 17.92 -51.43 -11.23
CA ASP A 317 18.08 -51.16 -12.67
C ASP A 317 17.24 -52.13 -13.53
N GLU A 318 17.89 -52.87 -14.45
CA GLU A 318 17.28 -53.81 -15.39
C GLU A 318 16.60 -55.03 -14.75
N HIS A 319 16.78 -55.27 -13.44
CA HIS A 319 16.18 -56.39 -12.71
C HIS A 319 14.99 -55.97 -11.81
N ALA A 320 14.46 -54.76 -11.97
CA ALA A 320 13.43 -54.19 -11.10
C ALA A 320 12.13 -55.01 -11.07
N GLU A 321 11.58 -55.35 -12.24
CA GLU A 321 10.37 -56.17 -12.38
C GLU A 321 10.54 -57.54 -11.73
N GLU A 322 11.62 -58.24 -12.06
CA GLU A 322 11.92 -59.58 -11.54
C GLU A 322 12.05 -59.59 -10.00
N ASN A 323 12.71 -58.59 -9.42
CA ASN A 323 12.90 -58.48 -7.98
C ASN A 323 11.63 -58.02 -7.25
N CYS A 324 10.80 -57.18 -7.89
CA CYS A 324 9.49 -56.78 -7.37
C CYS A 324 8.56 -57.99 -7.25
N LEU A 325 8.41 -58.77 -8.33
CA LEU A 325 7.59 -59.99 -8.35
C LEU A 325 8.05 -61.02 -7.32
N LYS A 326 9.36 -61.33 -7.28
CA LYS A 326 9.95 -62.25 -6.27
C LYS A 326 9.64 -61.84 -4.84
N LEU A 327 9.66 -60.53 -4.54
CA LEU A 327 9.38 -60.04 -3.19
C LEU A 327 7.89 -60.18 -2.83
N ILE A 328 6.99 -59.90 -3.76
CA ILE A 328 5.54 -60.02 -3.59
C ILE A 328 5.12 -61.49 -3.44
N ASP A 329 5.64 -62.39 -4.28
CA ASP A 329 5.37 -63.83 -4.18
C ASP A 329 5.85 -64.38 -2.83
N PHE A 330 7.07 -64.04 -2.43
CA PHE A 330 7.63 -64.47 -1.14
C PHE A 330 6.84 -63.92 0.06
N TYR A 331 6.41 -62.66 0.01
CA TYR A 331 5.53 -62.08 1.02
C TYR A 331 4.21 -62.84 1.12
N SER A 332 3.61 -63.18 -0.03
CA SER A 332 2.33 -63.92 -0.11
C SER A 332 2.43 -65.35 0.43
N GLU A 333 3.59 -65.99 0.30
CA GLU A 333 3.86 -67.31 0.89
C GLU A 333 4.15 -67.26 2.39
N ASN A 334 4.67 -66.14 2.91
CA ASN A 334 5.19 -66.01 4.29
C ASN A 334 4.43 -64.99 5.15
N THR A 335 3.26 -64.53 4.69
CA THR A 335 2.51 -63.37 5.23
C THR A 335 2.37 -63.38 6.76
N ALA A 336 1.91 -64.49 7.33
CA ALA A 336 1.66 -64.59 8.77
C ALA A 336 2.92 -64.42 9.65
N GLU A 337 4.09 -64.85 9.18
CA GLU A 337 5.36 -64.69 9.91
C GLU A 337 5.99 -63.32 9.64
N TRP A 338 5.80 -62.78 8.43
CA TRP A 338 6.19 -61.42 8.07
C TRP A 338 5.47 -60.38 8.91
N GLU A 339 4.13 -60.45 8.98
CA GLU A 339 3.29 -59.61 9.83
C GLU A 339 3.64 -59.76 11.31
N ARG A 340 3.97 -60.99 11.77
CA ARG A 340 4.38 -61.24 13.16
C ARG A 340 5.67 -60.48 13.50
N ILE A 341 6.65 -60.45 12.60
CA ILE A 341 7.91 -59.73 12.77
C ILE A 341 7.67 -58.21 12.65
N TYR A 342 6.90 -57.77 11.65
CA TYR A 342 6.55 -56.36 11.42
C TYR A 342 5.89 -55.71 12.64
N ASN A 343 4.89 -56.39 13.23
CA ASN A 343 4.13 -55.90 14.37
C ASN A 343 4.90 -55.97 15.70
N GLN A 344 6.01 -56.73 15.75
CA GLN A 344 6.84 -56.87 16.96
C GLN A 344 7.75 -55.65 17.20
N TYR A 345 8.08 -54.87 16.16
CA TYR A 345 9.02 -53.76 16.24
C TYR A 345 8.42 -52.46 15.71
N SER A 346 8.69 -51.34 16.38
CA SER A 346 8.21 -50.00 15.99
C SER A 346 9.15 -49.25 15.04
N ASN A 347 10.44 -49.63 14.99
CA ASN A 347 11.47 -48.97 14.21
C ASN A 347 11.67 -49.69 12.85
N SER A 348 11.76 -48.93 11.75
CA SER A 348 11.93 -49.44 10.38
C SER A 348 13.20 -50.27 10.19
N GLN A 349 14.31 -49.80 10.76
CA GLN A 349 15.61 -50.49 10.70
C GLN A 349 15.51 -51.85 11.39
N GLN A 350 14.95 -51.88 12.61
CA GLN A 350 14.75 -53.12 13.37
C GLN A 350 13.82 -54.11 12.63
N ARG A 351 12.73 -53.62 12.02
CA ARG A 351 11.83 -54.48 11.21
C ARG A 351 12.61 -55.19 10.12
N LEU A 352 13.39 -54.45 9.33
CA LEU A 352 14.13 -55.02 8.20
C LEU A 352 15.32 -55.89 8.66
N GLU A 353 16.05 -55.51 9.72
CA GLU A 353 17.08 -56.34 10.35
C GLU A 353 16.52 -57.69 10.82
N HIS A 354 15.36 -57.69 11.48
CA HIS A 354 14.75 -58.92 11.98
C HIS A 354 14.10 -59.77 10.88
N LEU A 355 13.54 -59.17 9.83
CA LEU A 355 13.09 -59.91 8.63
C LEU A 355 14.28 -60.61 7.96
N ILE A 356 15.38 -59.88 7.71
CA ILE A 356 16.61 -60.45 7.14
C ILE A 356 17.14 -61.58 8.03
N ALA A 357 17.30 -61.35 9.34
CA ALA A 357 17.85 -62.32 10.27
C ALA A 357 16.97 -63.57 10.46
N HIS A 358 15.65 -63.46 10.31
CA HIS A 358 14.74 -64.60 10.32
C HIS A 358 14.84 -65.40 9.02
N PHE A 359 14.63 -64.78 7.87
CA PHE A 359 14.57 -65.51 6.59
C PHE A 359 15.93 -66.02 6.12
N SER A 360 17.05 -65.46 6.59
CA SER A 360 18.41 -65.99 6.35
C SER A 360 18.67 -67.38 6.94
N GLN A 361 17.74 -67.96 7.69
CA GLN A 361 17.90 -69.28 8.32
C GLN A 361 17.67 -70.47 7.36
N ASP A 362 16.98 -70.26 6.23
CA ASP A 362 16.84 -71.25 5.14
C ASP A 362 17.56 -70.74 3.88
N GLU A 363 18.50 -71.53 3.34
CA GLU A 363 19.25 -71.19 2.12
C GLU A 363 18.35 -70.97 0.90
N LYS A 364 17.13 -71.54 0.87
CA LYS A 364 16.17 -71.32 -0.22
C LYS A 364 15.72 -69.87 -0.34
N ASN A 365 15.67 -69.15 0.78
CA ASN A 365 15.21 -67.76 0.83
C ASN A 365 16.28 -66.78 0.34
N LYS A 366 17.50 -67.25 0.05
CA LYS A 366 18.65 -66.42 -0.30
C LYS A 366 18.37 -65.35 -1.38
N PRO A 367 17.66 -65.62 -2.49
CA PRO A 367 17.38 -64.60 -3.49
C PRO A 367 16.59 -63.40 -2.93
N VAL A 368 15.66 -63.65 -2.01
CA VAL A 368 14.83 -62.60 -1.38
C VAL A 368 15.57 -61.93 -0.22
N VAL A 369 16.40 -62.69 0.51
CA VAL A 369 17.32 -62.12 1.51
C VAL A 369 18.31 -61.15 0.86
N ASP A 370 18.86 -61.47 -0.32
CA ASP A 370 19.75 -60.59 -1.07
C ASP A 370 19.02 -59.31 -1.54
N ILE A 371 17.74 -59.41 -1.93
CA ILE A 371 16.86 -58.26 -2.24
C ILE A 371 16.65 -57.39 -0.97
N LEU A 372 16.30 -58.00 0.16
CA LEU A 372 16.08 -57.32 1.43
C LEU A 372 17.34 -56.65 1.98
N GLN A 373 18.51 -57.28 1.82
CA GLN A 373 19.80 -56.68 2.19
C GLN A 373 20.14 -55.46 1.33
N LYS A 374 19.93 -55.53 0.00
CA LYS A 374 20.09 -54.36 -0.88
C LYS A 374 19.15 -53.22 -0.49
N LEU A 375 17.89 -53.52 -0.19
CA LEU A 375 16.93 -52.54 0.32
C LEU A 375 17.38 -51.97 1.66
N PHE A 376 17.89 -52.80 2.58
CA PHE A 376 18.42 -52.34 3.87
C PHE A 376 19.55 -51.32 3.70
N THR A 377 20.56 -51.65 2.89
CA THR A 377 21.66 -50.76 2.50
C THR A 377 21.12 -49.46 1.88
N TYR A 378 20.24 -49.55 0.88
CA TYR A 378 19.68 -48.39 0.18
C TYR A 378 18.93 -47.42 1.11
N TYR A 379 18.19 -47.93 2.09
CA TYR A 379 17.41 -47.11 3.02
C TYR A 379 18.23 -46.54 4.19
N HIS A 380 19.14 -47.33 4.78
CA HIS A 380 19.74 -47.04 6.09
C HIS A 380 21.20 -46.59 6.06
N GLU A 381 21.91 -46.67 4.92
CA GLU A 381 23.22 -46.04 4.77
C GLU A 381 23.10 -44.52 4.57
N ASP A 382 24.01 -43.76 5.19
CA ASP A 382 24.13 -42.31 5.00
C ASP A 382 24.53 -41.99 3.56
N VAL A 383 23.62 -41.38 2.80
CA VAL A 383 23.90 -40.87 1.44
C VAL A 383 24.87 -39.69 1.49
N GLU A 384 24.64 -38.84 2.49
CA GLU A 384 25.53 -37.79 3.00
C GLU A 384 25.36 -37.78 4.52
N LYS A 385 26.24 -37.07 5.26
CA LYS A 385 26.21 -37.08 6.73
C LYS A 385 24.84 -36.60 7.27
N GLY A 386 24.09 -37.50 7.92
CA GLY A 386 22.76 -37.22 8.43
C GLY A 386 21.65 -37.24 7.37
N VAL A 387 21.87 -37.91 6.25
CA VAL A 387 20.90 -38.07 5.15
C VAL A 387 20.63 -39.55 4.88
N ARG A 388 19.40 -40.02 5.15
CA ARG A 388 18.98 -41.43 4.98
C ARG A 388 17.57 -41.52 4.43
N ARG A 389 17.28 -42.57 3.64
CA ARG A 389 15.98 -42.70 2.95
C ARG A 389 14.90 -43.38 3.80
N ASP A 390 15.26 -43.92 4.96
CA ASP A 390 14.35 -44.55 5.91
C ASP A 390 13.55 -43.54 6.77
N ASN A 391 12.51 -44.05 7.45
CA ASN A 391 11.63 -43.23 8.29
C ASN A 391 12.17 -43.08 9.72
N GLN A 392 13.24 -42.30 9.87
CA GLN A 392 13.86 -41.95 11.15
C GLN A 392 12.91 -41.18 12.08
N GLU A 393 13.11 -41.30 13.39
CA GLU A 393 12.28 -40.64 14.42
C GLU A 393 12.29 -39.10 14.31
N LEU A 394 11.20 -38.47 14.77
CA LEU A 394 11.10 -37.01 14.91
C LEU A 394 12.23 -36.48 15.79
N PHE A 395 12.81 -35.34 15.42
CA PHE A 395 13.95 -34.72 16.12
C PHE A 395 15.23 -35.58 16.19
N SER A 396 15.40 -36.57 15.31
CA SER A 396 16.66 -37.29 15.09
C SER A 396 17.75 -36.45 14.40
N GLY A 397 17.34 -35.40 13.69
CA GLY A 397 18.20 -34.58 12.85
C GLY A 397 18.68 -35.28 11.58
N VAL A 398 18.09 -36.44 11.24
CA VAL A 398 18.40 -37.23 10.04
C VAL A 398 17.19 -37.19 9.11
N TYR A 399 17.41 -36.80 7.85
CA TYR A 399 16.36 -36.50 6.89
C TYR A 399 16.56 -37.25 5.57
N SER A 400 15.49 -37.50 4.83
CA SER A 400 15.63 -38.06 3.49
C SER A 400 16.02 -37.01 2.45
N PRO A 401 16.58 -37.41 1.29
CA PRO A 401 16.90 -36.48 0.21
C PRO A 401 15.68 -35.65 -0.24
N GLU A 402 14.49 -36.26 -0.22
CA GLU A 402 13.21 -35.64 -0.59
C GLU A 402 12.75 -34.63 0.49
N GLU A 403 12.87 -34.99 1.77
CA GLU A 403 12.62 -34.09 2.91
C GLU A 403 13.53 -32.86 2.84
N LEU A 404 14.83 -33.07 2.59
CA LEU A 404 15.80 -31.99 2.42
C LEU A 404 15.55 -31.16 1.15
N HIS A 405 15.09 -31.77 0.06
CA HIS A 405 14.69 -31.03 -1.14
C HIS A 405 13.52 -30.08 -0.83
N VAL A 406 12.50 -30.55 -0.12
CA VAL A 406 11.36 -29.72 0.32
C VAL A 406 11.84 -28.56 1.20
N PHE A 407 12.68 -28.83 2.21
CA PHE A 407 13.23 -27.79 3.08
C PHE A 407 14.06 -26.74 2.32
N ASN A 408 14.96 -27.19 1.44
CA ASN A 408 15.86 -26.32 0.70
C ASN A 408 15.10 -25.49 -0.35
N ASP A 409 14.10 -26.04 -1.06
CA ASP A 409 13.27 -25.29 -2.01
C ASP A 409 12.42 -24.22 -1.30
N ILE A 410 11.84 -24.54 -0.14
CA ILE A 410 11.11 -23.57 0.68
C ILE A 410 12.07 -22.46 1.16
N LYS A 411 13.24 -22.83 1.69
CA LYS A 411 14.27 -21.89 2.16
C LYS A 411 14.76 -20.95 1.05
N GLU A 412 15.01 -21.49 -0.14
CA GLU A 412 15.43 -20.72 -1.32
C GLU A 412 14.34 -19.75 -1.77
N LYS A 413 13.09 -20.21 -1.92
CA LYS A 413 11.95 -19.37 -2.33
C LYS A 413 11.68 -18.23 -1.35
N ILE A 414 11.80 -18.47 -0.05
CA ILE A 414 11.68 -17.42 0.97
C ILE A 414 12.83 -16.40 0.83
N ALA A 415 14.06 -16.86 0.56
CA ALA A 415 15.19 -15.96 0.30
C ALA A 415 15.03 -15.15 -1.01
N GLN A 416 14.30 -15.69 -1.99
CA GLN A 416 13.90 -15.00 -3.23
C GLN A 416 12.66 -14.07 -3.04
N GLY A 417 12.08 -14.00 -1.84
CA GLY A 417 10.91 -13.16 -1.55
C GLY A 417 9.59 -13.68 -2.13
N GLU A 418 9.51 -14.97 -2.48
CA GLU A 418 8.25 -15.61 -2.84
C GLU A 418 7.31 -15.71 -1.62
N SER A 419 6.01 -15.65 -1.89
CA SER A 419 4.97 -15.87 -0.87
C SER A 419 4.51 -17.32 -0.94
N LEU A 420 4.50 -18.03 0.20
CA LEU A 420 4.25 -19.48 0.25
C LEU A 420 3.09 -19.87 1.20
N THR A 421 2.40 -20.92 0.80
CA THR A 421 1.30 -21.57 1.52
C THR A 421 1.45 -23.08 1.46
N ALA A 422 0.80 -23.82 2.36
CA ALA A 422 0.80 -25.28 2.40
C ALA A 422 -0.60 -25.83 2.69
N GLY A 423 -1.03 -26.79 1.88
CA GLY A 423 -2.33 -27.45 1.95
C GLY A 423 -2.25 -28.82 2.62
N THR A 424 -3.29 -29.20 3.34
CA THR A 424 -3.41 -30.50 4.01
C THR A 424 -4.43 -31.42 3.32
N PRO A 425 -4.20 -32.74 3.34
CA PRO A 425 -5.07 -33.71 2.66
C PRO A 425 -6.50 -33.69 3.19
N HIS A 426 -7.44 -34.24 2.41
CA HIS A 426 -8.87 -34.25 2.73
C HIS A 426 -9.21 -34.86 4.10
N ARG A 427 -8.43 -35.84 4.56
CA ARG A 427 -8.50 -36.42 5.90
C ARG A 427 -7.11 -36.78 6.43
N TYR A 428 -7.02 -36.99 7.73
CA TYR A 428 -5.94 -37.72 8.38
C TYR A 428 -6.51 -39.05 8.88
N ASP A 429 -5.70 -40.11 8.86
CA ASP A 429 -6.11 -41.43 9.38
C ASP A 429 -5.94 -41.53 10.91
N GLU A 430 -5.24 -40.56 11.52
CA GLU A 430 -5.08 -40.42 12.97
C GLU A 430 -5.47 -39.02 13.48
N LYS A 431 -5.49 -38.84 14.81
CA LYS A 431 -5.70 -37.51 15.40
C LYS A 431 -4.37 -36.76 15.46
N VAL A 432 -4.29 -35.63 14.74
CA VAL A 432 -3.06 -34.85 14.54
C VAL A 432 -3.13 -33.54 15.34
N PRO A 433 -2.52 -33.42 16.54
CA PRO A 433 -2.69 -32.23 17.39
C PRO A 433 -2.15 -30.96 16.73
N GLY A 434 -2.91 -29.86 16.81
CA GLY A 434 -2.51 -28.55 16.27
C GLY A 434 -2.65 -28.39 14.75
N LEU A 435 -2.86 -29.49 14.01
CA LEU A 435 -3.10 -29.47 12.57
C LEU A 435 -4.56 -29.88 12.24
N ARG A 436 -5.00 -29.60 11.02
CA ARG A 436 -6.33 -29.93 10.52
C ARG A 436 -6.23 -30.35 9.06
N ALA A 437 -6.96 -31.41 8.72
CA ALA A 437 -7.17 -31.87 7.35
C ALA A 437 -8.13 -30.94 6.59
N MET A 438 -8.02 -30.89 5.26
CA MET A 438 -8.80 -30.00 4.39
C MET A 438 -8.64 -28.51 4.79
N HIS A 439 -7.43 -28.10 5.16
CA HIS A 439 -7.10 -26.77 5.67
C HIS A 439 -5.82 -26.21 5.05
N ALA A 440 -5.73 -24.90 4.95
CA ALA A 440 -4.57 -24.20 4.38
C ALA A 440 -3.79 -23.45 5.46
N TYR A 441 -2.46 -23.42 5.32
CA TYR A 441 -1.53 -22.75 6.22
C TYR A 441 -0.62 -21.80 5.45
N THR A 442 -0.18 -20.72 6.08
CA THR A 442 0.89 -19.86 5.56
C THR A 442 2.24 -20.44 5.94
N ILE A 443 3.19 -20.52 4.99
CA ILE A 443 4.60 -20.72 5.33
C ILE A 443 5.21 -19.33 5.55
N VAL A 444 5.74 -19.10 6.75
CA VAL A 444 6.30 -17.81 7.19
C VAL A 444 7.83 -17.82 7.19
N GLY A 445 8.46 -18.99 7.33
CA GLY A 445 9.91 -19.10 7.46
C GLY A 445 10.39 -20.55 7.51
N VAL A 446 11.70 -20.71 7.62
CA VAL A 446 12.34 -21.96 8.07
C VAL A 446 13.19 -21.66 9.31
N VAL A 447 13.36 -22.65 10.17
CA VAL A 447 14.15 -22.55 11.41
C VAL A 447 15.06 -23.77 11.50
N GLU A 448 16.31 -23.54 11.91
CA GLU A 448 17.26 -24.60 12.24
C GLU A 448 17.64 -24.48 13.72
N THR A 449 17.49 -25.56 14.47
CA THR A 449 17.86 -25.62 15.90
C THR A 449 18.83 -26.77 16.13
N LEU A 450 19.83 -26.58 17.00
CA LEU A 450 20.81 -27.63 17.29
C LEU A 450 20.33 -28.49 18.47
N ARG A 451 20.30 -29.81 18.30
CA ARG A 451 20.01 -30.80 19.35
C ARG A 451 21.21 -31.75 19.52
N PRO A 452 21.60 -32.15 20.74
CA PRO A 452 22.62 -33.18 20.93
C PRO A 452 22.16 -34.51 20.33
N VAL A 453 23.10 -35.28 19.81
CA VAL A 453 22.85 -36.62 19.25
C VAL A 453 22.55 -37.63 20.36
N ASP A 454 23.40 -37.66 21.37
CA ASP A 454 23.34 -38.57 22.51
C ASP A 454 23.41 -37.78 23.82
N LYS A 455 22.93 -38.35 24.93
CA LYS A 455 22.96 -37.73 26.28
C LYS A 455 24.35 -37.25 26.74
N ASP A 456 25.40 -37.95 26.33
CA ASP A 456 26.78 -37.77 26.79
C ASP A 456 27.73 -37.25 25.68
N GLY A 457 27.20 -36.85 24.52
CA GLY A 457 27.98 -36.49 23.33
C GLY A 457 28.07 -34.99 23.06
N ASP A 458 29.26 -34.51 22.67
CA ASP A 458 29.48 -33.14 22.15
C ASP A 458 28.93 -32.94 20.71
N GLU A 459 28.49 -34.01 20.03
CA GLU A 459 27.96 -33.90 18.67
C GLU A 459 26.53 -33.33 18.67
N MET A 460 26.35 -32.23 17.93
CA MET A 460 25.07 -31.55 17.76
C MET A 460 24.59 -31.70 16.30
N ARG A 461 23.33 -32.08 16.10
CA ARG A 461 22.67 -32.12 14.78
C ARG A 461 21.67 -30.97 14.59
N PRO A 462 21.55 -30.39 13.38
CA PRO A 462 20.55 -29.38 13.06
C PRO A 462 19.19 -30.02 12.77
N ILE A 463 18.24 -29.83 13.69
CA ILE A 463 16.82 -30.08 13.47
C ILE A 463 16.27 -29.00 12.56
N LYS A 464 15.57 -29.42 11.50
CA LYS A 464 14.98 -28.56 10.48
C LYS A 464 13.49 -28.43 10.73
N MET A 465 13.00 -27.18 10.79
CA MET A 465 11.60 -26.86 11.04
C MET A 465 11.08 -25.91 9.96
N ILE A 466 9.82 -26.07 9.57
CA ILE A 466 9.08 -25.09 8.76
C ILE A 466 8.24 -24.23 9.71
N ARG A 467 8.42 -22.91 9.69
CA ARG A 467 7.59 -21.98 10.48
C ARG A 467 6.31 -21.70 9.72
N ILE A 468 5.18 -22.09 10.30
CA ILE A 468 3.85 -21.98 9.69
C ILE A 468 2.89 -21.16 10.55
N ARG A 469 1.87 -20.58 9.91
CA ARG A 469 0.75 -19.91 10.58
C ARG A 469 -0.58 -20.51 10.15
N ASN A 470 -1.44 -20.77 11.12
CA ASN A 470 -2.83 -21.13 10.92
C ASN A 470 -3.66 -19.84 10.70
N PRO A 471 -4.47 -19.71 9.63
CA PRO A 471 -5.30 -18.52 9.38
C PRO A 471 -6.37 -18.24 10.46
N TRP A 472 -6.63 -19.18 11.37
CA TRP A 472 -7.40 -18.93 12.60
C TRP A 472 -6.70 -17.95 13.58
N GLY A 473 -5.39 -17.76 13.45
CA GLY A 473 -4.58 -16.81 14.22
C GLY A 473 -4.33 -17.17 15.69
N VAL A 474 -4.86 -18.29 16.20
CA VAL A 474 -4.76 -18.66 17.62
C VAL A 474 -4.34 -20.10 17.90
N THR A 475 -4.64 -21.09 17.04
CA THR A 475 -4.41 -22.52 17.35
C THR A 475 -3.28 -23.11 16.50
N GLY A 476 -2.39 -23.86 17.14
CA GLY A 476 -1.31 -24.59 16.47
C GLY A 476 -0.70 -25.71 17.32
N ARG A 477 0.47 -26.20 16.92
CA ARG A 477 1.21 -27.30 17.57
C ARG A 477 2.39 -26.77 18.40
N LEU A 478 2.62 -27.37 19.56
CA LEU A 478 3.89 -27.30 20.28
C LEU A 478 4.51 -28.69 20.45
N TYR A 479 5.84 -28.71 20.49
CA TYR A 479 6.66 -29.85 20.89
C TYR A 479 7.25 -29.55 22.26
N LEU A 480 6.97 -30.42 23.25
CA LEU A 480 7.42 -30.25 24.62
C LEU A 480 8.21 -31.49 25.06
N PRO A 481 9.29 -31.37 25.84
CA PRO A 481 9.90 -32.53 26.48
C PRO A 481 8.87 -33.23 27.37
N ASN A 482 8.80 -34.56 27.28
CA ASN A 482 7.94 -35.34 28.15
C ASN A 482 8.47 -35.27 29.61
N MET A 483 7.55 -35.11 30.56
CA MET A 483 7.88 -34.87 31.97
C MET A 483 8.44 -36.10 32.71
N GLU A 484 8.16 -37.30 32.21
CA GLU A 484 8.61 -38.58 32.78
C GLU A 484 9.86 -39.10 32.07
N ASN A 485 9.95 -38.90 30.75
CA ASN A 485 11.13 -39.20 29.95
C ASN A 485 11.54 -38.01 29.04
N PRO A 486 12.49 -37.15 29.46
CA PRO A 486 12.92 -35.98 28.70
C PRO A 486 13.51 -36.23 27.29
N GLU A 487 13.82 -37.48 26.92
CA GLU A 487 14.21 -37.83 25.54
C GLU A 487 13.01 -37.85 24.58
N GLN A 488 11.83 -38.22 25.10
CA GLN A 488 10.58 -38.26 24.37
C GLN A 488 9.96 -36.86 24.28
N ILE A 489 9.26 -36.60 23.19
CA ILE A 489 8.61 -35.32 22.90
C ILE A 489 7.10 -35.50 22.88
N ASP A 490 6.41 -34.80 23.79
CA ASP A 490 4.95 -34.65 23.77
C ASP A 490 4.55 -33.64 22.69
N ILE A 491 3.65 -34.04 21.80
CA ILE A 491 3.02 -33.16 20.80
C ILE A 491 1.68 -32.66 21.37
N LYS A 492 1.51 -31.33 21.52
CA LYS A 492 0.29 -30.73 22.08
C LYS A 492 -0.30 -29.66 21.15
N GLU A 493 -1.63 -29.56 21.17
CA GLU A 493 -2.37 -28.46 20.54
C GLU A 493 -2.52 -27.31 21.52
N GLU A 494 -2.18 -26.09 21.12
CA GLU A 494 -2.28 -24.91 21.99
C GLU A 494 -3.02 -23.75 21.34
N ARG A 495 -3.86 -23.07 22.14
CA ARG A 495 -4.76 -21.97 21.72
C ARG A 495 -4.13 -20.58 21.76
N VAL A 496 -2.81 -20.53 21.86
CA VAL A 496 -1.99 -19.31 21.70
C VAL A 496 -0.92 -19.47 20.60
N ALA A 497 -0.81 -20.64 19.98
CA ALA A 497 0.21 -20.98 19.00
C ALA A 497 -0.27 -20.70 17.55
N GLY A 498 -0.78 -19.48 17.28
CA GLY A 498 -1.28 -19.12 15.94
C GLY A 498 -0.22 -19.23 14.84
N THR A 499 1.04 -18.92 15.18
CA THR A 499 2.25 -19.20 14.39
C THR A 499 3.15 -20.13 15.21
N PHE A 500 3.68 -21.18 14.59
CA PHE A 500 4.45 -22.23 15.25
C PHE A 500 5.46 -22.89 14.30
N ASP A 501 6.47 -23.55 14.88
CA ASP A 501 7.50 -24.27 14.14
C ASP A 501 7.12 -25.76 14.07
N LEU A 502 7.05 -26.32 12.86
CA LEU A 502 6.72 -27.71 12.58
C LEU A 502 7.98 -28.48 12.15
N GLU A 503 8.26 -29.64 12.74
CA GLU A 503 9.43 -30.46 12.37
C GLU A 503 9.29 -30.94 10.92
N LEU A 504 10.39 -30.98 10.16
CA LEU A 504 10.36 -31.24 8.71
C LEU A 504 9.72 -32.59 8.33
N LYS A 505 9.91 -33.65 9.11
CA LYS A 505 9.25 -34.94 8.90
C LYS A 505 7.75 -34.84 9.16
N ASP A 506 7.34 -34.12 10.20
CA ASP A 506 5.93 -33.84 10.46
C ASP A 506 5.30 -32.97 9.34
N PHE A 507 6.04 -32.01 8.79
CA PHE A 507 5.60 -31.25 7.61
C PHE A 507 5.40 -32.19 6.41
N CYS A 508 6.40 -33.00 6.08
CA CYS A 508 6.32 -33.95 4.97
C CYS A 508 5.31 -35.09 5.17
N ARG A 509 4.92 -35.39 6.42
CA ARG A 509 3.90 -36.40 6.75
C ARG A 509 2.47 -35.88 6.68
N TYR A 510 2.21 -34.64 7.10
CA TYR A 510 0.85 -34.11 7.29
C TYR A 510 0.41 -33.03 6.28
N TYR A 511 1.27 -32.64 5.33
CA TYR A 511 0.95 -31.70 4.25
C TYR A 511 1.04 -32.37 2.88
N GLU A 512 0.05 -32.10 2.04
CA GLU A 512 -0.10 -32.70 0.70
C GLU A 512 0.64 -31.88 -0.35
N SER A 513 0.60 -30.55 -0.24
CA SER A 513 1.27 -29.66 -1.17
C SER A 513 1.76 -28.38 -0.49
N TYR A 514 2.67 -27.69 -1.18
CA TYR A 514 2.96 -26.29 -0.92
C TYR A 514 2.96 -25.50 -2.23
N THR A 515 2.38 -24.31 -2.18
CA THR A 515 2.24 -23.41 -3.34
C THR A 515 3.02 -22.13 -3.09
N SER A 516 3.77 -21.68 -4.11
CA SER A 516 4.46 -20.40 -4.10
C SER A 516 4.04 -19.47 -5.24
N THR A 517 4.27 -18.17 -5.06
CA THR A 517 4.13 -17.13 -6.09
C THR A 517 5.21 -16.06 -5.97
N GLN A 518 5.56 -15.45 -7.11
CA GLN A 518 6.66 -14.49 -7.25
C GLN A 518 6.45 -13.18 -6.48
N GLN A 519 7.57 -12.50 -6.17
CA GLN A 519 7.65 -11.21 -5.48
C GLN A 519 7.10 -10.01 -6.31
N PHE A 520 6.84 -8.87 -5.64
CA PHE A 520 6.37 -7.60 -6.25
C PHE A 520 7.34 -6.41 -6.09
N PRO A 521 8.67 -6.56 -6.24
CA PRO A 521 9.66 -5.59 -5.75
C PRO A 521 9.41 -4.16 -6.27
N ASN A 522 9.06 -4.02 -7.55
CA ASN A 522 9.01 -2.73 -8.25
C ASN A 522 7.89 -1.79 -7.76
N VAL A 523 6.72 -2.32 -7.40
CA VAL A 523 5.61 -1.49 -6.85
C VAL A 523 5.88 -1.12 -5.38
N ARG A 524 6.59 -1.99 -4.65
CA ARG A 524 6.83 -1.87 -3.21
C ARG A 524 7.81 -0.74 -2.88
N VAL A 525 8.92 -0.63 -3.61
CA VAL A 525 9.93 0.45 -3.42
C VAL A 525 9.30 1.84 -3.54
N VAL A 526 8.46 2.06 -4.56
CA VAL A 526 7.76 3.35 -4.76
C VAL A 526 6.79 3.62 -3.62
N THR A 527 6.05 2.60 -3.17
CA THR A 527 5.12 2.70 -2.03
C THR A 527 5.85 3.14 -0.76
N GLU A 528 6.96 2.48 -0.39
CA GLU A 528 7.73 2.79 0.82
C GLU A 528 8.33 4.20 0.82
N LYS A 529 8.82 4.69 -0.34
CA LYS A 529 9.27 6.08 -0.46
C LYS A 529 8.10 7.05 -0.22
N ARG A 530 6.91 6.79 -0.79
CA ARG A 530 5.69 7.57 -0.50
C ARG A 530 5.28 7.51 0.98
N GLU A 531 5.41 6.35 1.64
CA GLU A 531 5.05 6.23 3.06
C GLU A 531 5.92 7.09 3.97
N ARG A 532 7.22 7.13 3.68
CA ARG A 532 8.21 7.97 4.37
C ARG A 532 7.93 9.46 4.16
N LEU A 533 7.68 9.87 2.91
CA LEU A 533 7.33 11.25 2.58
C LEU A 533 6.05 11.71 3.29
N ALA A 534 4.99 10.90 3.28
CA ALA A 534 3.75 11.27 3.96
C ALA A 534 3.92 11.37 5.49
N LEU A 535 4.74 10.50 6.10
CA LEU A 535 5.07 10.61 7.53
C LEU A 535 5.86 11.88 7.83
N LYS A 536 6.82 12.24 6.97
CA LYS A 536 7.59 13.51 7.06
C LYS A 536 6.64 14.71 7.04
N MET A 537 5.75 14.80 6.05
CA MET A 537 4.75 15.87 5.93
C MET A 537 3.79 15.94 7.15
N GLN A 538 3.29 14.81 7.63
CA GLN A 538 2.43 14.76 8.82
C GLN A 538 3.15 15.22 10.09
N ASN A 539 4.42 14.85 10.26
CA ASN A 539 5.23 15.28 11.41
C ASN A 539 5.57 16.78 11.35
N LEU A 540 5.72 17.35 10.15
CA LEU A 540 5.91 18.78 9.95
C LEU A 540 4.65 19.57 10.35
N LEU A 541 3.48 19.21 9.81
CA LEU A 541 2.20 19.83 10.18
C LEU A 541 1.89 19.74 11.68
N LYS A 542 2.14 18.59 12.33
CA LYS A 542 1.95 18.43 13.78
C LYS A 542 2.84 19.33 14.63
N ARG A 543 3.99 19.81 14.11
CA ARG A 543 4.85 20.76 14.85
C ARG A 543 4.24 22.16 14.82
N ASP A 544 3.70 22.59 13.69
CA ASP A 544 3.03 23.89 13.53
C ASP A 544 1.81 24.04 14.46
N ASP A 545 1.02 22.98 14.64
CA ASP A 545 -0.13 22.97 15.57
C ASP A 545 0.27 23.20 17.04
N THR A 546 1.56 23.13 17.39
CA THR A 546 2.08 23.20 18.77
C THR A 546 2.96 24.41 19.08
N SER A 547 3.35 25.20 18.09
CA SER A 547 4.29 26.32 18.25
C SER A 547 3.60 27.66 18.52
N VAL A 548 3.20 27.89 19.78
CA VAL A 548 2.52 29.15 20.18
C VAL A 548 3.45 30.36 20.24
N GLU A 549 4.76 30.18 20.49
CA GLU A 549 5.72 31.28 20.62
C GLU A 549 7.11 30.92 20.03
N LYS A 550 7.46 31.48 18.86
CA LYS A 550 8.85 31.65 18.39
C LYS A 550 8.97 32.58 17.18
N ASP A 551 10.21 32.94 16.88
CA ASP A 551 10.62 34.01 15.95
C ASP A 551 10.07 33.82 14.52
N VAL A 552 9.28 34.79 14.05
CA VAL A 552 8.45 34.70 12.84
C VAL A 552 9.28 34.52 11.57
N GLN A 553 10.50 35.06 11.50
CA GLN A 553 11.37 34.90 10.32
C GLN A 553 12.00 33.51 10.23
N HIS A 554 12.38 32.91 11.37
CA HIS A 554 13.02 31.59 11.39
C HIS A 554 12.01 30.48 11.08
N ASP A 555 10.77 30.64 11.54
CA ASP A 555 9.63 29.78 11.22
C ASP A 555 9.35 29.74 9.70
N VAL A 556 9.27 30.92 9.07
CA VAL A 556 9.02 31.08 7.61
C VAL A 556 10.08 30.37 6.76
N LEU A 557 11.37 30.52 7.09
CA LEU A 557 12.44 29.86 6.34
C LEU A 557 12.33 28.32 6.44
N SER A 558 12.07 27.81 7.64
CA SER A 558 11.96 26.37 7.89
C SER A 558 10.78 25.72 7.13
N LYS A 559 9.66 26.44 7.00
CA LYS A 559 8.49 26.02 6.21
C LYS A 559 8.78 25.95 4.71
N ILE A 560 9.52 26.92 4.20
CA ILE A 560 9.96 26.98 2.79
C ILE A 560 10.90 25.81 2.47
N ASP A 561 11.90 25.55 3.33
CA ASP A 561 12.79 24.40 3.16
C ASP A 561 12.04 23.06 3.22
N ALA A 562 11.17 22.90 4.22
CA ALA A 562 10.33 21.72 4.36
C ALA A 562 9.44 21.46 3.13
N TYR A 563 8.87 22.52 2.53
CA TYR A 563 8.13 22.41 1.28
C TYR A 563 9.01 21.95 0.11
N PHE A 564 10.18 22.57 -0.08
CA PHE A 564 11.08 22.23 -1.18
C PHE A 564 11.66 20.82 -1.04
N GLU A 565 12.02 20.38 0.16
CA GLU A 565 12.43 19.01 0.43
C GLU A 565 11.33 18.01 0.07
N CYS A 566 10.11 18.19 0.58
CA CYS A 566 9.01 17.26 0.33
C CYS A 566 8.63 17.20 -1.17
N ARG A 567 8.78 18.31 -1.90
CA ARG A 567 8.63 18.35 -3.36
C ARG A 567 9.75 17.56 -4.06
N ASN A 568 10.99 17.67 -3.60
CA ASN A 568 12.12 16.94 -4.18
C ASN A 568 12.01 15.43 -3.90
N ASP A 569 11.60 15.04 -2.68
CA ASP A 569 11.26 13.67 -2.31
C ASP A 569 10.15 13.09 -3.23
N LEU A 570 9.14 13.89 -3.57
CA LEU A 570 8.07 13.51 -4.51
C LEU A 570 8.58 13.30 -5.94
N VAL A 571 9.53 14.12 -6.40
CA VAL A 571 10.19 13.98 -7.70
C VAL A 571 11.00 12.68 -7.74
N ASP A 572 11.83 12.41 -6.71
CA ASP A 572 12.61 11.17 -6.57
C ASP A 572 11.73 9.90 -6.63
N ILE A 573 10.55 9.94 -6.01
CA ILE A 573 9.57 8.86 -6.10
C ILE A 573 9.13 8.57 -7.55
N GLN A 574 8.95 9.60 -8.39
CA GLN A 574 8.59 9.39 -9.80
C GLN A 574 9.78 8.94 -10.66
N ILE A 575 10.99 9.41 -10.34
CA ILE A 575 12.24 8.96 -10.98
C ILE A 575 12.40 7.45 -10.73
N SER A 576 12.31 7.01 -9.48
CA SER A 576 12.41 5.58 -9.16
C SER A 576 11.27 4.74 -9.73
N ALA A 577 10.07 5.29 -9.92
CA ALA A 577 9.02 4.59 -10.65
C ALA A 577 9.42 4.31 -12.12
N ALA A 578 10.11 5.25 -12.79
CA ALA A 578 10.64 5.03 -14.14
C ALA A 578 11.83 4.03 -14.14
N GLU A 579 12.72 4.11 -13.14
CA GLU A 579 13.85 3.17 -12.98
C GLU A 579 13.40 1.72 -12.72
N LEU A 580 12.20 1.53 -12.18
CA LEU A 580 11.61 0.23 -11.83
C LEU A 580 10.70 -0.34 -12.94
N LEU A 581 10.64 0.28 -14.12
CA LEU A 581 10.10 -0.35 -15.33
C LEU A 581 10.97 -1.55 -15.74
N ASP A 582 10.39 -2.56 -16.37
CA ASP A 582 11.16 -3.69 -16.91
C ASP A 582 12.02 -3.27 -18.10
N ASP A 583 13.04 -4.07 -18.39
CA ASP A 583 14.06 -3.73 -19.39
C ASP A 583 13.48 -3.65 -20.81
N LYS A 584 12.47 -4.46 -21.12
CA LYS A 584 11.76 -4.41 -22.41
C LYS A 584 11.00 -3.09 -22.60
N ILE A 585 10.33 -2.59 -21.55
CA ILE A 585 9.71 -1.26 -21.59
C ILE A 585 10.78 -0.16 -21.70
N LYS A 586 11.90 -0.27 -20.97
CA LYS A 586 13.02 0.70 -21.03
C LYS A 586 13.67 0.75 -22.41
N GLU A 587 13.81 -0.39 -23.09
CA GLU A 587 14.30 -0.46 -24.48
C GLU A 587 13.38 0.31 -25.43
N GLN A 588 12.06 0.07 -25.37
CA GLN A 588 11.08 0.79 -26.19
C GLN A 588 11.11 2.32 -25.94
N ILE A 589 11.22 2.73 -24.68
CA ILE A 589 11.38 4.15 -24.31
C ILE A 589 12.68 4.71 -24.90
N THR A 590 13.78 3.97 -24.79
CA THR A 590 15.11 4.40 -25.27
C THR A 590 15.16 4.53 -26.79
N GLU A 591 14.50 3.64 -27.53
CA GLU A 591 14.35 3.74 -28.99
C GLU A 591 13.60 5.02 -29.38
N VAL A 592 12.48 5.32 -28.70
CA VAL A 592 11.64 6.50 -28.97
C VAL A 592 12.41 7.81 -28.78
N PHE A 593 13.24 7.93 -27.74
CA PHE A 593 14.02 9.15 -27.47
C PHE A 593 15.38 9.21 -28.20
N SER A 594 15.87 8.10 -28.74
CA SER A 594 17.14 8.05 -29.50
C SER A 594 16.99 8.46 -30.96
N ASP A 595 15.78 8.41 -31.50
CA ASP A 595 15.49 8.78 -32.89
C ASP A 595 15.53 10.31 -33.11
N LYS A 596 16.63 10.79 -33.68
CA LYS A 596 16.87 12.21 -33.97
C LYS A 596 16.00 12.78 -35.10
N GLN A 597 15.22 11.96 -35.81
CA GLN A 597 14.34 12.44 -36.89
C GLN A 597 12.94 12.83 -36.39
N LYS A 598 12.54 12.37 -35.19
CA LYS A 598 11.21 12.65 -34.62
C LYS A 598 11.14 14.05 -34.01
N THR A 599 10.03 14.72 -34.25
CA THR A 599 9.62 15.94 -33.55
C THR A 599 9.18 15.63 -32.12
N HIS A 600 9.12 16.65 -31.26
CA HIS A 600 8.66 16.52 -29.87
C HIS A 600 7.24 15.92 -29.78
N LEU A 601 6.36 16.19 -30.76
CA LEU A 601 5.01 15.65 -30.80
C LEU A 601 5.01 14.15 -31.13
N GLU A 602 5.82 13.72 -32.10
CA GLU A 602 5.93 12.30 -32.49
C GLU A 602 6.59 11.44 -31.41
N VAL A 603 7.54 12.01 -30.65
CA VAL A 603 8.11 11.40 -29.44
C VAL A 603 7.01 11.20 -28.39
N GLN A 604 6.21 12.23 -28.12
CA GLN A 604 5.11 12.17 -27.15
C GLN A 604 4.04 11.13 -27.57
N ASP A 605 3.66 11.10 -28.85
CA ASP A 605 2.66 10.15 -29.38
C ASP A 605 3.18 8.71 -29.42
N SER A 606 4.50 8.51 -29.58
CA SER A 606 5.11 7.19 -29.45
C SER A 606 5.14 6.73 -27.99
N LEU A 607 5.50 7.63 -27.07
CA LEU A 607 5.50 7.34 -25.63
C LEU A 607 4.10 7.06 -25.10
N ASN A 608 3.08 7.83 -25.51
CA ASN A 608 1.68 7.60 -25.16
C ASN A 608 1.20 6.21 -25.62
N ARG A 609 1.65 5.72 -26.80
CA ARG A 609 1.34 4.36 -27.27
C ARG A 609 2.02 3.27 -26.43
N ILE A 610 3.26 3.47 -25.99
CA ILE A 610 3.94 2.56 -25.05
C ILE A 610 3.21 2.54 -23.70
N ILE A 611 2.79 3.70 -23.21
CA ILE A 611 2.03 3.83 -21.95
C ILE A 611 0.70 3.10 -22.05
N GLU A 612 -0.07 3.28 -23.12
CA GLU A 612 -1.36 2.60 -23.27
C GLU A 612 -1.19 1.07 -23.42
N ALA A 613 -0.16 0.62 -24.14
CA ALA A 613 0.15 -0.81 -24.28
C ALA A 613 0.59 -1.48 -22.96
N ASN A 614 1.20 -0.73 -22.04
CA ASN A 614 1.70 -1.22 -20.75
C ASN A 614 0.96 -0.60 -19.55
N LYS A 615 -0.25 -0.09 -19.78
CA LYS A 615 -0.97 0.83 -18.89
C LYS A 615 -1.06 0.36 -17.46
N ILE A 616 -1.43 -0.91 -17.26
CA ILE A 616 -1.60 -1.51 -15.94
C ILE A 616 -0.27 -1.59 -15.18
N VAL A 617 0.80 -2.02 -15.84
CA VAL A 617 2.14 -2.11 -15.25
C VAL A 617 2.62 -0.72 -14.84
N MET A 618 2.52 0.26 -15.74
CA MET A 618 2.93 1.64 -15.45
C MET A 618 2.08 2.28 -14.36
N MET A 619 0.75 2.16 -14.41
CA MET A 619 -0.12 2.69 -13.37
C MET A 619 0.16 2.08 -11.98
N ASN A 620 0.47 0.79 -11.92
CA ASN A 620 0.84 0.12 -10.68
C ASN A 620 2.17 0.63 -10.11
N ILE A 621 3.19 0.84 -10.95
CA ILE A 621 4.52 1.29 -10.52
C ILE A 621 4.52 2.79 -10.19
N PHE A 622 3.96 3.64 -11.05
CA PHE A 622 3.87 5.09 -10.81
C PHE A 622 2.79 5.46 -9.76
N GLN A 623 1.83 4.58 -9.49
CA GLN A 623 0.73 4.81 -8.53
C GLN A 623 -0.09 6.07 -8.87
N THR A 624 -0.38 6.20 -10.17
CA THR A 624 -1.24 7.24 -10.73
C THR A 624 -1.93 6.72 -11.98
N SER A 625 -3.12 7.21 -12.26
CA SER A 625 -3.89 6.94 -13.50
C SER A 625 -3.72 8.02 -14.56
N ASP A 626 -2.96 9.06 -14.25
CA ASP A 626 -2.67 10.19 -15.11
C ASP A 626 -1.55 9.80 -16.10
N CYS A 627 -1.95 9.33 -17.29
CA CYS A 627 -1.02 8.94 -18.34
C CYS A 627 -0.14 10.11 -18.82
N ALA A 628 -0.62 11.35 -18.77
CA ALA A 628 0.16 12.53 -19.14
C ALA A 628 1.26 12.81 -18.10
N LEU A 629 0.96 12.62 -16.81
CA LEU A 629 1.97 12.65 -15.75
C LEU A 629 2.98 11.50 -15.87
N ILE A 630 2.55 10.27 -16.16
CA ILE A 630 3.47 9.14 -16.42
C ILE A 630 4.44 9.49 -17.56
N ALA A 631 3.91 10.03 -18.67
CA ALA A 631 4.73 10.45 -19.80
C ALA A 631 5.70 11.58 -19.43
N ALA A 632 5.26 12.57 -18.66
CA ALA A 632 6.10 13.65 -18.17
C ALA A 632 7.21 13.12 -17.23
N SER A 633 6.89 12.19 -16.32
CA SER A 633 7.85 11.55 -15.42
C SER A 633 8.90 10.72 -16.16
N ILE A 634 8.51 9.93 -17.17
CA ILE A 634 9.44 9.19 -18.03
C ILE A 634 10.33 10.15 -18.83
N THR A 635 9.75 11.22 -19.38
CA THR A 635 10.50 12.24 -20.14
C THR A 635 11.51 12.97 -19.25
N TYR A 636 11.10 13.33 -18.03
CA TYR A 636 11.97 13.95 -17.02
C TYR A 636 13.11 13.00 -16.64
N TRP A 637 12.80 11.75 -16.28
CA TRP A 637 13.78 10.71 -15.96
C TRP A 637 14.81 10.56 -17.09
N TRP A 638 14.37 10.36 -18.34
CA TRP A 638 15.27 10.16 -19.47
C TRP A 638 16.16 11.39 -19.73
N LYS A 639 15.61 12.61 -19.72
CA LYS A 639 16.38 13.84 -19.92
C LYS A 639 17.38 14.09 -18.79
N ASN A 640 16.98 13.82 -17.54
CA ASN A 640 17.84 13.93 -16.37
C ASN A 640 19.02 12.94 -16.43
N SER A 641 18.74 11.66 -16.67
CA SER A 641 19.78 10.61 -16.81
C SER A 641 20.76 10.86 -17.96
N ASN A 642 20.33 11.60 -18.99
CA ASN A 642 21.17 11.96 -20.14
C ASN A 642 21.83 13.35 -20.03
N GLN A 643 21.70 14.07 -18.90
CA GLN A 643 22.19 15.45 -18.72
C GLN A 643 21.66 16.45 -19.78
N LYS A 644 20.43 16.24 -20.26
CA LYS A 644 19.75 17.05 -21.29
C LYS A 644 18.59 17.89 -20.73
N LEU A 645 18.39 17.91 -19.42
CA LEU A 645 17.28 18.61 -18.76
C LEU A 645 17.61 20.10 -18.57
N SER A 646 16.77 20.99 -19.11
CA SER A 646 16.87 22.43 -18.84
C SER A 646 16.16 22.84 -17.54
N GLN A 647 16.51 24.01 -16.99
CA GLN A 647 15.90 24.53 -15.76
C GLN A 647 14.40 24.84 -15.95
N GLU A 648 14.00 25.30 -17.13
CA GLU A 648 12.58 25.57 -17.45
C GLU A 648 11.76 24.27 -17.48
N GLU A 649 12.27 23.21 -18.11
CA GLU A 649 11.63 21.90 -18.12
C GLU A 649 11.54 21.28 -16.73
N GLN A 650 12.57 21.46 -15.89
CA GLN A 650 12.57 21.03 -14.50
C GLN A 650 11.47 21.72 -13.70
N GLN A 651 11.32 23.04 -13.85
CA GLN A 651 10.27 23.81 -13.18
C GLN A 651 8.87 23.45 -13.69
N ALA A 652 8.70 23.29 -15.00
CA ALA A 652 7.43 22.89 -15.61
C ALA A 652 6.97 21.52 -15.12
N TYR A 653 7.87 20.52 -15.09
CA TYR A 653 7.56 19.20 -14.54
C TYR A 653 7.22 19.26 -13.05
N GLN A 654 8.00 19.97 -12.23
CA GLN A 654 7.72 20.14 -10.80
C GLN A 654 6.35 20.79 -10.55
N HIS A 655 5.95 21.76 -11.38
CA HIS A 655 4.65 22.40 -11.30
C HIS A 655 3.50 21.45 -11.68
N GLN A 656 3.61 20.75 -12.81
CA GLN A 656 2.64 19.73 -13.25
C GLN A 656 2.49 18.61 -12.20
N LEU A 657 3.60 18.16 -11.64
CA LEU A 657 3.63 17.14 -10.59
C LEU A 657 2.82 17.58 -9.37
N ILE A 658 3.11 18.77 -8.83
CA ILE A 658 2.45 19.32 -7.64
C ILE A 658 0.96 19.61 -7.89
N ASP A 659 0.59 20.14 -9.06
CA ASP A 659 -0.82 20.35 -9.45
C ASP A 659 -1.62 19.04 -9.53
N SER A 660 -1.04 17.98 -10.10
CA SER A 660 -1.67 16.64 -10.17
C SER A 660 -1.83 16.00 -8.78
N VAL A 661 -0.94 16.30 -7.82
CA VAL A 661 -1.07 15.80 -6.45
C VAL A 661 -2.10 16.59 -5.65
N SER A 662 -2.01 17.92 -5.65
CA SER A 662 -2.86 18.80 -4.82
C SER A 662 -4.35 18.59 -5.09
N LYS A 663 -4.73 18.43 -6.37
CA LYS A 663 -6.10 18.13 -6.81
C LYS A 663 -6.67 16.81 -6.26
N ASN A 664 -5.82 15.87 -5.86
CA ASN A 664 -6.20 14.49 -5.53
C ASN A 664 -5.76 14.05 -4.12
N ASN A 665 -5.12 14.93 -3.36
CA ASN A 665 -4.54 14.64 -2.04
C ASN A 665 -4.64 15.88 -1.13
N LEU A 666 -5.70 15.93 -0.32
CA LEU A 666 -5.92 16.82 0.85
C LEU A 666 -4.69 17.13 1.77
N LEU A 667 -3.64 16.29 1.94
CA LEU A 667 -2.43 16.56 2.76
C LEU A 667 -1.45 17.34 1.94
N TRP A 668 -1.32 17.03 0.66
CA TRP A 668 -0.64 17.93 -0.25
C TRP A 668 -1.38 19.27 -0.33
N GLY A 669 -2.72 19.27 -0.34
CA GLY A 669 -3.54 20.48 -0.13
C GLY A 669 -3.17 21.23 1.16
N LYS A 670 -3.37 20.62 2.33
CA LYS A 670 -3.07 21.22 3.65
C LYS A 670 -1.60 21.60 3.84
N PHE A 671 -0.67 20.80 3.34
CA PHE A 671 0.76 21.07 3.39
C PHE A 671 1.14 22.22 2.46
N ILE A 672 0.51 22.33 1.28
CA ILE A 672 0.60 23.52 0.44
C ILE A 672 0.01 24.73 1.17
N GLU A 673 -1.19 24.64 1.73
CA GLU A 673 -1.84 25.73 2.48
C GLU A 673 -0.99 26.25 3.66
N ASN A 674 -0.27 25.37 4.37
CA ASN A 674 0.53 25.73 5.54
C ASN A 674 2.02 26.05 5.23
N HIS A 675 2.62 25.37 4.25
CA HIS A 675 4.07 25.43 3.98
C HIS A 675 4.42 26.03 2.60
N GLN A 676 3.52 26.02 1.61
CA GLN A 676 3.74 26.76 0.35
C GLN A 676 3.46 28.25 0.60
N ILE A 677 4.37 28.89 1.33
CA ILE A 677 4.31 30.33 1.56
C ILE A 677 4.39 31.02 0.20
N ASN A 678 3.30 31.70 -0.17
CA ASN A 678 3.23 32.43 -1.42
C ASN A 678 4.39 33.44 -1.46
N ALA A 679 5.27 33.29 -2.44
CA ALA A 679 6.45 34.13 -2.60
C ALA A 679 6.08 35.63 -2.58
N SER A 680 4.92 36.01 -3.14
CA SER A 680 4.46 37.40 -3.10
C SER A 680 4.19 37.94 -1.69
N LEU A 681 3.86 37.08 -0.70
CA LEU A 681 3.68 37.43 0.72
C LEU A 681 5.02 37.48 1.47
N ALA A 682 5.87 36.45 1.32
CA ALA A 682 7.20 36.42 1.94
C ALA A 682 8.11 37.57 1.45
N PHE A 683 8.06 37.86 0.14
CA PHE A 683 8.87 38.92 -0.47
C PHE A 683 8.20 40.30 -0.45
N VAL A 684 7.05 40.55 0.20
CA VAL A 684 6.49 41.94 0.28
C VAL A 684 7.52 42.95 0.82
N PRO A 685 8.25 42.68 1.93
CA PRO A 685 9.23 43.63 2.46
C PRO A 685 10.45 43.75 1.53
N LEU A 686 10.93 42.63 1.00
CA LEU A 686 12.14 42.56 0.18
C LEU A 686 11.93 43.21 -1.20
N ASN A 687 10.77 43.01 -1.84
CA ASN A 687 10.39 43.69 -3.08
C ASN A 687 10.19 45.20 -2.88
N LYS A 688 9.72 45.64 -1.70
CA LYS A 688 9.68 47.07 -1.36
C LYS A 688 11.09 47.63 -1.20
N SER A 689 11.96 46.97 -0.43
CA SER A 689 13.37 47.37 -0.26
C SER A 689 14.10 47.43 -1.60
N ARG A 690 13.93 46.45 -2.50
CA ARG A 690 14.58 46.46 -3.83
C ARG A 690 14.12 47.63 -4.71
N ARG A 691 12.80 47.91 -4.76
CA ARG A 691 12.29 49.10 -5.47
C ARG A 691 12.79 50.41 -4.87
N LEU A 692 12.86 50.50 -3.54
CA LEU A 692 13.39 51.68 -2.85
C LEU A 692 14.89 51.87 -3.10
N ILE A 693 15.66 50.78 -3.20
CA ILE A 693 17.07 50.81 -3.60
C ILE A 693 17.22 51.37 -5.02
N ASP A 694 16.41 50.91 -5.98
CA ASP A 694 16.45 51.42 -7.36
C ASP A 694 16.05 52.92 -7.43
N ASP A 695 14.97 53.31 -6.74
CA ASP A 695 14.52 54.71 -6.63
C ASP A 695 15.58 55.60 -5.93
N LEU A 696 16.24 55.10 -4.88
CA LEU A 696 17.29 55.82 -4.15
C LEU A 696 18.55 55.99 -4.99
N PHE A 697 19.00 54.97 -5.74
CA PHE A 697 20.13 55.14 -6.67
C PHE A 697 19.85 56.22 -7.73
N ALA A 698 18.62 56.29 -8.25
CA ALA A 698 18.24 57.34 -9.20
C ALA A 698 18.28 58.74 -8.56
N SER A 699 17.75 58.89 -7.34
CA SER A 699 17.76 60.16 -6.59
C SER A 699 19.17 60.58 -6.16
N ILE A 700 20.02 59.63 -5.79
CA ILE A 700 21.44 59.84 -5.48
C ILE A 700 22.19 60.34 -6.71
N GLN A 701 22.00 59.73 -7.88
CA GLN A 701 22.63 60.21 -9.13
C GLN A 701 22.20 61.64 -9.51
N GLU A 702 20.94 62.00 -9.27
CA GLU A 702 20.46 63.38 -9.47
C GLU A 702 21.17 64.35 -8.50
N THR A 703 21.29 63.96 -7.23
CA THR A 703 21.94 64.74 -6.17
C THR A 703 23.45 64.88 -6.40
N GLN A 704 24.12 63.84 -6.89
CA GLN A 704 25.54 63.85 -7.29
C GLN A 704 25.80 64.83 -8.44
N ARG A 705 24.95 64.84 -9.47
CA ARG A 705 25.05 65.79 -10.58
C ARG A 705 24.86 67.24 -10.11
N LEU A 706 23.92 67.48 -9.21
CA LEU A 706 23.71 68.81 -8.62
C LEU A 706 24.95 69.28 -7.83
N LEU A 707 25.52 68.41 -6.99
CA LEU A 707 26.74 68.70 -6.23
C LEU A 707 27.98 68.92 -7.11
N GLN A 708 28.02 68.37 -8.33
CA GLN A 708 29.05 68.67 -9.33
C GLN A 708 28.89 70.05 -9.99
N THR A 709 27.68 70.63 -9.96
CA THR A 709 27.39 71.97 -10.51
C THR A 709 27.44 73.09 -9.48
N LEU A 710 27.56 72.77 -8.19
CA LEU A 710 27.58 73.73 -7.08
C LEU A 710 28.97 73.78 -6.43
N SER A 711 29.44 74.99 -6.13
CA SER A 711 30.65 75.24 -5.35
C SER A 711 30.36 75.11 -3.84
N PRO A 712 31.36 74.81 -2.99
CA PRO A 712 31.15 74.66 -1.54
C PRO A 712 30.62 75.89 -0.77
N GLY A 713 30.59 77.06 -1.42
CA GLY A 713 29.99 78.29 -0.88
C GLY A 713 28.67 78.69 -1.54
N ASP A 714 28.16 77.89 -2.48
CA ASP A 714 26.92 78.19 -3.21
C ASP A 714 25.70 77.75 -2.38
N GLU A 715 24.64 78.54 -2.48
CA GLU A 715 23.41 78.30 -1.73
C GLU A 715 22.74 76.98 -2.16
N GLY A 716 22.42 76.12 -1.19
CA GLY A 716 21.94 74.76 -1.44
C GLY A 716 23.03 73.67 -1.47
N TYR A 717 24.32 73.99 -1.45
CA TYR A 717 25.40 72.97 -1.41
C TYR A 717 25.33 72.14 -0.12
N GLU A 718 25.22 72.78 1.05
CA GLU A 718 25.14 72.09 2.35
C GLU A 718 23.87 71.21 2.46
N GLN A 719 22.75 71.68 1.91
CA GLN A 719 21.47 70.97 1.90
C GLN A 719 21.50 69.77 0.96
N SER A 720 22.10 69.91 -0.23
CA SER A 720 22.30 68.81 -1.19
C SER A 720 23.25 67.74 -0.62
N LEU A 721 24.27 68.17 0.13
CA LEU A 721 25.22 67.28 0.82
C LEU A 721 24.54 66.51 1.99
N LYS A 722 23.67 67.17 2.77
CA LYS A 722 22.83 66.50 3.78
C LYS A 722 21.88 65.49 3.15
N ALA A 723 21.25 65.84 2.02
CA ALA A 723 20.35 64.95 1.30
C ALA A 723 21.08 63.69 0.80
N LEU A 724 22.27 63.84 0.20
CA LEU A 724 23.10 62.72 -0.24
C LEU A 724 23.46 61.76 0.91
N LEU A 725 23.86 62.30 2.07
CA LEU A 725 24.20 61.49 3.25
C LEU A 725 22.97 60.73 3.80
N LEU A 726 21.80 61.36 3.84
CA LEU A 726 20.55 60.73 4.28
C LEU A 726 20.04 59.67 3.30
N GLN A 727 20.14 59.94 1.99
CA GLN A 727 19.82 58.97 0.94
C GLN A 727 20.73 57.73 1.04
N ASN A 728 22.03 57.92 1.31
CA ASN A 728 22.98 56.83 1.46
C ASN A 728 22.70 55.96 2.69
N ASP A 729 22.41 56.55 3.85
CA ASP A 729 22.07 55.76 5.06
C ASP A 729 20.77 54.97 4.86
N LEU A 730 19.75 55.56 4.21
CA LEU A 730 18.50 54.86 3.87
C LEU A 730 18.73 53.73 2.85
N LEU A 731 19.60 53.95 1.85
CA LEU A 731 20.01 52.93 0.87
C LEU A 731 20.71 51.76 1.56
N GLN A 732 21.65 52.05 2.47
CA GLN A 732 22.38 51.02 3.23
C GLN A 732 21.44 50.23 4.15
N GLN A 733 20.48 50.88 4.82
CA GLN A 733 19.46 50.20 5.63
C GLN A 733 18.63 49.21 4.80
N HIS A 734 18.16 49.61 3.61
CA HIS A 734 17.41 48.72 2.73
C HIS A 734 18.29 47.61 2.09
N PHE A 735 19.56 47.89 1.80
CA PHE A 735 20.49 46.86 1.31
C PHE A 735 20.81 45.82 2.39
N ASN A 736 21.11 46.26 3.62
CA ASN A 736 21.32 45.37 4.77
C ASN A 736 20.09 44.45 5.01
N CYS A 737 18.88 44.92 4.67
CA CYS A 737 17.66 44.10 4.71
C CYS A 737 17.64 43.01 3.62
N LEU A 738 18.14 43.29 2.40
CA LEU A 738 18.30 42.26 1.37
C LEU A 738 19.44 41.27 1.70
N GLU A 739 20.58 41.78 2.18
CA GLU A 739 21.77 40.97 2.51
C GLU A 739 21.51 40.01 3.67
N LYS A 740 20.79 40.45 4.72
CA LYS A 740 20.28 39.56 5.79
C LYS A 740 19.34 38.45 5.30
N ASN A 741 18.85 38.51 4.07
CA ASN A 741 17.95 37.54 3.45
C ASN A 741 18.53 36.96 2.15
N GLU A 742 19.85 37.03 1.94
CA GLU A 742 20.50 36.62 0.69
C GLU A 742 20.28 35.14 0.35
N GLU A 743 20.37 34.24 1.34
CA GLU A 743 20.06 32.81 1.16
C GLU A 743 18.62 32.59 0.67
N LEU A 744 17.66 33.36 1.20
CA LEU A 744 16.25 33.30 0.77
C LEU A 744 16.10 33.81 -0.68
N LEU A 745 16.81 34.87 -1.05
CA LEU A 745 16.77 35.44 -2.41
C LEU A 745 17.39 34.48 -3.44
N GLN A 746 18.50 33.82 -3.10
CA GLN A 746 19.16 32.81 -3.96
C GLN A 746 18.25 31.61 -4.28
N ARG A 747 17.39 31.17 -3.35
CA ARG A 747 16.42 30.07 -3.59
C ARG A 747 15.39 30.38 -4.69
N TRP A 748 15.22 31.65 -5.06
CA TRP A 748 14.38 32.12 -6.19
C TRP A 748 15.20 32.70 -7.36
N ASN A 749 16.51 32.42 -7.44
CA ASN A 749 17.44 32.97 -8.43
C ASN A 749 17.48 34.52 -8.44
N ILE A 750 17.31 35.17 -7.28
CA ILE A 750 17.38 36.63 -7.15
C ILE A 750 18.77 37.04 -6.65
N GLU A 751 19.66 37.41 -7.57
CA GLU A 751 20.99 37.94 -7.24
C GLU A 751 20.93 39.40 -6.76
N ILE A 752 21.86 39.76 -5.87
CA ILE A 752 22.03 41.13 -5.33
C ILE A 752 23.41 41.73 -5.63
N ASP A 753 24.29 41.03 -6.34
CA ASP A 753 25.66 41.48 -6.60
C ASP A 753 25.73 42.78 -7.43
N THR A 754 24.83 42.96 -8.39
CA THR A 754 24.70 44.24 -9.13
C THR A 754 24.24 45.42 -8.27
N ILE A 755 23.68 45.17 -7.08
CA ILE A 755 23.38 46.22 -6.07
C ILE A 755 24.63 46.47 -5.21
N ARG A 756 25.31 45.39 -4.80
CA ARG A 756 26.57 45.39 -4.03
C ARG A 756 27.68 46.16 -4.77
N GLU A 757 27.83 45.97 -6.08
CA GLU A 757 28.74 46.74 -6.95
C GLU A 757 28.43 48.24 -6.99
N LYS A 758 27.15 48.62 -7.15
CA LYS A 758 26.74 50.03 -7.18
C LYS A 758 26.95 50.73 -5.84
N LEU A 759 26.74 50.03 -4.72
CA LEU A 759 27.05 50.54 -3.38
C LEU A 759 28.54 50.79 -3.19
N ALA A 760 29.41 49.87 -3.66
CA ALA A 760 30.86 50.07 -3.60
C ALA A 760 31.30 51.32 -4.40
N GLN A 761 30.71 51.56 -5.57
CA GLN A 761 30.96 52.78 -6.36
C GLN A 761 30.52 54.06 -5.64
N LEU A 762 29.36 54.02 -4.96
CA LEU A 762 28.84 55.15 -4.19
C LEU A 762 29.71 55.46 -2.96
N HIS A 763 30.16 54.43 -2.23
CA HIS A 763 31.05 54.60 -1.08
C HIS A 763 32.38 55.23 -1.49
N ALA A 764 33.00 54.80 -2.59
CA ALA A 764 34.23 55.42 -3.09
C ALA A 764 34.05 56.93 -3.42
N TYR A 765 32.90 57.31 -3.99
CA TYR A 765 32.56 58.71 -4.24
C TYR A 765 32.36 59.52 -2.95
N LEU A 766 31.75 58.92 -1.92
CA LEU A 766 31.58 59.56 -0.62
C LEU A 766 32.91 59.74 0.13
N GLU A 767 33.83 58.78 0.05
CA GLU A 767 35.19 58.91 0.60
C GLU A 767 35.99 60.06 -0.05
N GLU A 768 35.75 60.34 -1.33
CA GLU A 768 36.34 61.51 -2.00
C GLU A 768 35.73 62.83 -1.50
N LEU A 769 34.42 62.87 -1.29
CA LEU A 769 33.72 64.02 -0.70
C LEU A 769 34.12 64.28 0.76
N GLU A 770 34.43 63.24 1.54
CA GLU A 770 34.86 63.37 2.95
C GLU A 770 36.15 64.17 3.15
N LYS A 771 36.94 64.38 2.09
CA LYS A 771 38.08 65.30 2.07
C LYS A 771 37.65 66.78 2.23
N ASN A 772 36.35 67.09 2.10
CA ASN A 772 35.77 68.41 2.37
C ASN A 772 35.42 68.57 3.87
N PRO A 773 35.98 69.56 4.59
CA PRO A 773 35.77 69.72 6.03
C PRO A 773 34.31 69.97 6.46
N ILE A 774 33.43 70.40 5.55
CA ILE A 774 32.00 70.56 5.81
C ILE A 774 31.34 69.21 6.14
N VAL A 775 31.75 68.10 5.49
CA VAL A 775 31.16 66.76 5.68
C VAL A 775 31.31 66.28 7.13
N HIS A 776 32.47 66.50 7.75
CA HIS A 776 32.73 66.11 9.14
C HIS A 776 31.83 66.83 10.17
N GLN A 777 31.49 68.10 9.92
CA GLN A 777 30.57 68.85 10.78
C GLN A 777 29.10 68.44 10.61
N LEU A 778 28.75 67.81 9.48
CA LEU A 778 27.41 67.34 9.19
C LEU A 778 27.14 65.94 9.73
N LYS A 779 28.09 65.00 9.58
CA LYS A 779 27.98 63.64 10.14
C LYS A 779 27.76 63.63 11.67
N THR A 780 28.28 64.63 12.39
CA THR A 780 28.12 64.78 13.84
C THR A 780 26.78 65.36 14.29
N LYS A 781 25.93 65.82 13.36
CA LYS A 781 24.59 66.38 13.62
C LYS A 781 23.43 65.49 13.15
N LEU A 782 23.73 64.38 12.47
CA LEU A 782 22.74 63.40 12.01
C LEU A 782 22.38 62.42 13.15
N PRO A 783 21.14 61.92 13.22
CA PRO A 783 20.72 61.00 14.27
C PRO A 783 21.48 59.67 14.21
N GLN A 784 21.80 59.10 15.37
CA GLN A 784 22.45 57.77 15.46
C GLN A 784 21.47 56.65 15.12
N GLN A 785 22.00 55.56 14.56
CA GLN A 785 21.24 54.40 14.10
C GLN A 785 20.45 53.73 15.24
N SER A 786 19.21 53.37 14.94
CA SER A 786 18.31 52.54 15.76
C SER A 786 17.79 51.36 14.92
N ASP A 787 17.48 50.23 15.54
CA ASP A 787 17.05 49.02 14.82
C ASP A 787 15.59 49.07 14.30
N ASP A 788 14.77 50.04 14.73
CA ASP A 788 13.40 50.20 14.22
C ASP A 788 13.36 51.04 12.92
N LEU A 789 13.22 50.33 11.81
CA LEU A 789 13.05 50.86 10.46
C LEU A 789 11.91 51.90 10.35
N THR A 790 10.85 51.76 11.14
CA THR A 790 9.67 52.62 11.12
C THR A 790 9.95 53.95 11.78
N SER A 791 10.54 53.91 12.98
CA SER A 791 10.94 55.08 13.77
C SER A 791 12.00 55.91 13.05
N ASN A 792 13.05 55.26 12.50
CA ASN A 792 14.08 55.96 11.72
C ASN A 792 13.50 56.65 10.49
N THR A 793 12.68 55.94 9.71
CA THR A 793 12.07 56.50 8.50
C THR A 793 11.23 57.75 8.83
N GLN A 794 10.49 57.74 9.94
CA GLN A 794 9.71 58.90 10.42
C GLN A 794 10.59 60.05 10.95
N SER A 795 11.69 59.74 11.63
CA SER A 795 12.67 60.73 12.11
C SER A 795 13.38 61.43 10.94
N ILE A 796 13.84 60.67 9.95
CA ILE A 796 14.42 61.17 8.70
C ILE A 796 13.39 62.00 7.92
N LEU A 797 12.13 61.56 7.86
CA LEU A 797 10.99 62.33 7.30
C LEU A 797 10.89 63.73 7.90
N LYS A 798 11.02 63.82 9.24
CA LYS A 798 10.88 65.06 9.99
C LYS A 798 12.03 66.01 9.66
N ASN A 799 13.26 65.50 9.65
CA ASN A 799 14.46 66.28 9.29
C ASN A 799 14.42 66.78 7.83
N LEU A 800 13.89 65.97 6.90
CA LEU A 800 13.70 66.37 5.50
C LEU A 800 12.62 67.45 5.35
N LYS A 801 11.49 67.35 6.07
CA LYS A 801 10.45 68.39 6.11
C LYS A 801 10.93 69.68 6.78
N GLU A 802 11.75 69.58 7.82
CA GLU A 802 12.38 70.74 8.47
C GLU A 802 13.38 71.42 7.52
N MET A 803 14.14 70.66 6.72
CA MET A 803 14.99 71.24 5.66
C MET A 803 14.17 71.88 4.51
N GLN A 804 13.04 71.29 4.11
CA GLN A 804 12.08 71.90 3.20
C GLN A 804 11.59 73.27 3.72
N LEU A 805 11.21 73.35 5.00
CA LEU A 805 10.77 74.58 5.65
C LEU A 805 11.87 75.65 5.69
N VAL A 806 13.12 75.28 5.99
CA VAL A 806 14.25 76.22 6.01
C VAL A 806 14.56 76.76 4.60
N LEU A 807 14.53 75.90 3.57
CA LEU A 807 14.71 76.32 2.17
C LEU A 807 13.56 77.24 1.70
N HIS A 808 12.32 76.94 2.06
CA HIS A 808 11.18 77.81 1.76
C HIS A 808 11.29 79.19 2.43
N GLN A 809 11.70 79.24 3.70
CA GLN A 809 11.88 80.50 4.43
C GLN A 809 13.00 81.37 3.83
N TYR A 810 14.09 80.77 3.34
CA TYR A 810 15.17 81.53 2.69
C TYR A 810 14.75 82.13 1.35
N HIS A 811 14.05 81.39 0.48
CA HIS A 811 13.53 81.94 -0.78
C HIS A 811 12.44 83.02 -0.57
N GLU A 812 11.62 82.93 0.49
CA GLU A 812 10.72 84.04 0.86
C GLU A 812 11.48 85.29 1.32
N VAL A 813 12.67 85.15 1.92
CA VAL A 813 13.50 86.30 2.32
C VAL A 813 14.19 86.95 1.12
N GLU A 814 14.78 86.18 0.20
CA GLU A 814 15.40 86.72 -1.02
C GLU A 814 14.40 87.49 -1.90
N GLN A 815 13.19 86.94 -2.12
CA GLN A 815 12.20 87.57 -2.99
C GLN A 815 11.67 88.89 -2.40
N ASN A 816 11.61 89.02 -1.07
CA ASN A 816 11.16 90.25 -0.40
C ASN A 816 12.22 91.38 -0.38
N THR A 817 13.46 91.14 -0.84
CA THR A 817 14.49 92.18 -0.96
C THR A 817 14.48 92.99 -2.27
N THR A 818 13.50 92.78 -3.16
CA THR A 818 13.36 93.54 -4.43
C THR A 818 12.04 94.32 -4.49
N THR A 819 12.10 95.60 -4.86
CA THR A 819 11.08 96.61 -4.54
C THR A 819 9.88 96.70 -5.50
N SER A 820 8.68 96.71 -4.90
CA SER A 820 7.50 97.54 -5.24
C SER A 820 7.02 97.73 -6.69
N SER A 821 5.86 97.14 -7.04
CA SER A 821 4.69 97.83 -7.65
C SER A 821 3.51 96.84 -7.81
N GLU A 822 2.28 97.30 -7.57
CA GLU A 822 1.02 96.58 -7.86
C GLU A 822 0.82 96.47 -9.40
N HIS A 823 0.07 95.54 -10.01
CA HIS A 823 -1.16 94.84 -9.59
C HIS A 823 -1.33 93.45 -10.26
N HIS A 824 -2.15 92.59 -9.64
CA HIS A 824 -2.95 91.47 -10.19
C HIS A 824 -2.29 90.43 -11.15
N GLU A 825 -2.13 89.19 -10.65
CA GLU A 825 -2.65 87.98 -11.32
C GLU A 825 -2.79 86.78 -10.35
N SER A 826 -3.36 85.65 -10.83
CA SER A 826 -4.06 84.64 -10.01
C SER A 826 -3.22 83.73 -9.08
N GLU A 827 -3.89 83.11 -8.10
CA GLU A 827 -3.32 82.17 -7.11
C GLU A 827 -2.69 80.87 -7.69
N GLN A 828 -2.71 80.64 -9.00
CA GLN A 828 -2.17 79.42 -9.63
C GLN A 828 -0.67 79.43 -9.98
N GLN A 829 0.08 80.49 -9.62
CA GLN A 829 1.54 80.58 -9.93
C GLN A 829 2.50 80.29 -8.76
N LYS A 830 2.03 79.94 -7.56
CA LYS A 830 2.89 79.69 -6.38
C LYS A 830 3.69 78.37 -6.37
N SER A 831 3.67 77.55 -7.43
CA SER A 831 4.27 76.19 -7.43
C SER A 831 5.42 75.96 -8.44
N LYS A 832 6.16 77.00 -8.83
CA LYS A 832 7.44 76.85 -9.56
C LYS A 832 8.62 77.15 -8.63
N TYR A 833 9.72 76.41 -8.86
CA TYR A 833 10.99 76.46 -8.10
C TYR A 833 11.04 75.70 -6.76
N LEU A 834 10.55 74.45 -6.76
CA LEU A 834 11.14 73.39 -5.93
C LEU A 834 12.14 72.59 -6.78
N PRO A 835 13.35 72.26 -6.30
CA PRO A 835 14.29 71.42 -7.04
C PRO A 835 13.68 70.05 -7.38
N GLN A 836 13.92 69.57 -8.61
CA GLN A 836 13.32 68.35 -9.14
C GLN A 836 13.60 67.12 -8.25
N TRP A 837 14.81 67.00 -7.70
CA TRP A 837 15.21 65.95 -6.76
C TRP A 837 14.39 65.95 -5.45
N LEU A 838 13.99 67.12 -4.97
CA LEU A 838 13.20 67.28 -3.75
C LEU A 838 11.77 66.74 -3.96
N VAL A 839 11.19 67.03 -5.13
CA VAL A 839 9.87 66.54 -5.57
C VAL A 839 9.90 65.02 -5.83
N SER A 840 11.00 64.51 -6.40
CA SER A 840 11.23 63.06 -6.54
C SER A 840 11.26 62.36 -5.17
N LEU A 841 12.01 62.92 -4.20
CA LEU A 841 12.15 62.36 -2.85
C LEU A 841 10.80 62.29 -2.11
N GLU A 842 10.00 63.36 -2.17
CA GLU A 842 8.69 63.45 -1.54
C GLU A 842 7.68 62.43 -2.10
N ASN A 843 7.70 62.20 -3.42
CA ASN A 843 6.87 61.19 -4.08
C ASN A 843 7.26 59.74 -3.71
N ILE A 844 8.56 59.47 -3.54
CA ILE A 844 9.05 58.16 -3.06
C ILE A 844 8.56 57.94 -1.61
N ILE A 845 8.69 58.95 -0.76
CA ILE A 845 8.29 58.94 0.64
C ILE A 845 6.78 58.68 0.82
N GLU A 846 5.90 59.33 0.05
CA GLU A 846 4.45 59.08 0.12
C GLU A 846 4.07 57.62 -0.19
N ARG A 847 4.78 56.99 -1.13
CA ARG A 847 4.53 55.60 -1.53
C ARG A 847 4.88 54.62 -0.41
N VAL A 848 5.92 54.90 0.39
CA VAL A 848 6.30 54.10 1.56
C VAL A 848 5.19 54.12 2.62
N ILE A 849 4.66 55.30 2.94
CA ILE A 849 3.62 55.47 3.98
C ILE A 849 2.33 54.73 3.61
N LYS A 850 1.86 54.86 2.36
CA LYS A 850 0.67 54.15 1.84
C LYS A 850 0.83 52.61 1.89
N ALA A 851 2.06 52.11 1.87
CA ALA A 851 2.36 50.67 1.87
C ALA A 851 2.45 50.05 3.28
N ILE A 852 2.44 50.84 4.35
CA ILE A 852 2.48 50.39 5.76
C ILE A 852 1.05 50.27 6.36
N ALA A 853 0.10 51.09 5.89
CA ALA A 853 -1.23 51.19 6.49
C ALA A 853 -2.19 49.99 6.27
N ARG A 854 -1.85 49.01 5.42
CA ARG A 854 -2.75 47.92 4.98
C ARG A 854 -2.64 46.60 5.77
N TRP A 855 -2.25 46.66 7.05
CA TRP A 855 -1.66 45.49 7.76
C TRP A 855 -2.43 44.95 8.97
N LYS A 856 -3.76 45.17 9.08
CA LYS A 856 -4.55 44.69 10.25
C LYS A 856 -5.85 43.96 9.90
N THR A 857 -6.02 42.79 10.54
CA THR A 857 -7.19 41.90 10.72
C THR A 857 -7.75 41.05 9.57
N PRO A 858 -7.77 39.72 9.79
CA PRO A 858 -8.90 38.83 9.47
C PRO A 858 -9.40 38.04 10.71
N GLN A 859 -10.63 37.50 10.67
CA GLN A 859 -11.21 36.58 11.68
C GLN A 859 -12.15 35.56 10.99
N PRO A 860 -12.20 34.27 11.42
CA PRO A 860 -13.01 33.20 10.83
C PRO A 860 -14.24 32.79 11.66
N ILE A 861 -15.15 31.96 11.09
CA ILE A 861 -16.19 31.10 11.73
C ILE A 861 -16.97 30.35 10.61
N GLN A 862 -17.62 29.18 10.79
CA GLN A 862 -17.24 27.91 11.47
C GLN A 862 -18.15 26.75 10.92
N HIS A 863 -18.46 25.70 11.70
CA HIS A 863 -19.32 24.56 11.29
C HIS A 863 -20.72 24.56 11.93
N GLU A 864 -21.66 23.85 11.31
CA GLU A 864 -22.62 22.98 12.03
C GLU A 864 -23.15 21.84 11.13
N GLN A 865 -23.67 20.77 11.74
CA GLN A 865 -24.25 19.56 11.14
C GLN A 865 -25.58 19.24 11.81
N LEU A 866 -26.41 18.36 11.21
CA LEU A 866 -27.32 17.41 11.90
C LEU A 866 -27.74 16.28 10.87
N PRO A 867 -28.64 15.30 11.13
CA PRO A 867 -28.33 13.91 10.75
C PRO A 867 -29.40 13.13 9.93
N GLY A 868 -28.93 12.12 9.16
CA GLY A 868 -29.78 11.18 8.42
C GLY A 868 -29.34 9.70 8.40
N TYR A 869 -30.30 8.82 8.66
CA TYR A 869 -30.38 7.38 8.32
C TYR A 869 -29.11 6.51 8.37
N ASN A 870 -28.68 6.19 9.59
CA ASN A 870 -28.05 4.90 9.90
C ASN A 870 -28.28 4.58 11.38
N ARG A 871 -28.41 3.30 11.75
CA ARG A 871 -28.49 2.96 13.19
C ARG A 871 -27.08 3.11 13.79
N PRO A 872 -26.87 3.91 14.86
CA PRO A 872 -25.52 4.16 15.37
C PRO A 872 -24.82 2.90 15.83
N ALA A 873 -23.49 2.90 15.70
CA ALA A 873 -22.63 1.88 16.27
C ALA A 873 -22.60 1.96 17.81
N SER A 874 -23.58 1.35 18.49
CA SER A 874 -23.47 1.05 19.93
C SER A 874 -22.39 -0.01 20.17
N ASP A 875 -22.32 -1.02 19.29
CA ASP A 875 -21.48 -2.21 19.42
C ASP A 875 -20.83 -2.55 18.08
N SER A 876 -19.91 -1.69 17.61
CA SER A 876 -19.08 -2.01 16.44
C SER A 876 -17.80 -2.74 16.86
N LYS A 877 -17.51 -3.86 16.19
CA LYS A 877 -16.22 -4.57 16.17
C LYS A 877 -15.02 -3.61 15.97
N TYR A 878 -15.24 -2.54 15.21
CA TYR A 878 -14.26 -1.49 14.93
C TYR A 878 -14.84 -0.13 15.36
N PRO A 879 -14.40 0.47 16.48
CA PRO A 879 -14.83 1.80 16.88
C PRO A 879 -14.25 2.85 15.91
N GLY A 880 -15.13 3.68 15.34
CA GLY A 880 -14.76 4.78 14.45
C GLY A 880 -15.27 6.11 14.98
N ARG A 881 -14.71 7.23 14.49
CA ARG A 881 -15.30 8.55 14.74
C ARG A 881 -16.65 8.61 14.04
N THR A 882 -17.70 8.91 14.79
CA THR A 882 -19.01 9.27 14.23
C THR A 882 -18.87 10.59 13.52
N GLU A 883 -18.98 10.59 12.18
CA GLU A 883 -19.48 11.68 11.33
C GLU A 883 -19.20 11.33 9.86
N PHE A 884 -20.22 10.81 9.19
CA PHE A 884 -20.53 10.87 7.75
C PHE A 884 -21.63 9.84 7.51
N GLY A 885 -22.88 10.31 7.43
CA GLY A 885 -24.05 9.52 7.06
C GLY A 885 -24.47 9.87 5.65
N PHE A 886 -24.22 8.98 4.69
CA PHE A 886 -24.70 9.14 3.31
C PHE A 886 -26.18 8.73 3.20
N PHE A 887 -27.07 9.50 3.84
CA PHE A 887 -28.53 9.52 3.58
C PHE A 887 -29.19 10.75 4.24
N GLU A 888 -28.90 11.95 3.73
CA GLU A 888 -29.85 13.08 3.82
C GLU A 888 -30.46 13.35 2.43
N PRO A 889 -31.79 13.48 2.30
CA PRO A 889 -32.41 13.88 1.04
C PRO A 889 -32.03 15.31 0.66
N ILE A 890 -31.84 15.56 -0.64
CA ILE A 890 -31.83 16.93 -1.16
C ILE A 890 -33.24 17.50 -0.97
N HIS A 891 -33.41 18.45 -0.06
CA HIS A 891 -34.64 19.24 0.02
C HIS A 891 -34.74 20.16 -1.21
N THR A 892 -35.40 19.68 -2.26
CA THR A 892 -35.92 20.52 -3.34
C THR A 892 -37.26 21.12 -2.92
N GLU A 893 -37.27 22.40 -2.53
CA GLU A 893 -38.49 23.21 -2.50
C GLU A 893 -38.27 24.55 -3.25
N GLU A 894 -38.42 24.49 -4.57
CA GLU A 894 -38.87 25.66 -5.34
C GLU A 894 -40.35 25.48 -5.70
N SER A 895 -41.25 26.16 -4.98
CA SER A 895 -42.38 26.91 -5.57
C SER A 895 -43.24 27.60 -4.50
N ALA A 896 -43.50 28.89 -4.72
CA ALA A 896 -44.51 29.70 -4.03
C ALA A 896 -45.93 29.41 -4.61
N PRO A 897 -47.06 30.09 -4.26
CA PRO A 897 -47.25 31.27 -3.37
C PRO A 897 -48.53 31.29 -2.47
N SER A 898 -48.83 32.44 -1.84
CA SER A 898 -50.14 32.88 -1.25
C SER A 898 -50.65 32.08 -0.02
N ASP A 899 -51.43 32.57 0.96
CA ASP A 899 -51.98 33.90 1.35
C ASP A 899 -52.57 33.75 2.78
N ALA A 900 -52.88 34.73 3.64
CA ALA A 900 -52.66 36.19 3.71
C ALA A 900 -53.04 36.71 5.14
N LEU A 901 -53.05 38.05 5.34
CA LEU A 901 -53.68 38.83 6.43
C LEU A 901 -52.93 38.82 7.81
N LEU A 902 -52.71 39.96 8.52
CA LEU A 902 -53.21 41.34 8.33
C LEU A 902 -52.37 42.40 9.11
N LYS A 903 -52.26 43.63 8.55
CA LYS A 903 -51.85 44.94 9.17
C LYS A 903 -50.36 45.10 9.54
N THR A 904 -49.65 46.22 9.36
CA THR A 904 -49.84 47.56 8.70
C THR A 904 -48.44 48.23 8.68
N SER A 905 -48.05 49.17 7.79
CA SER A 905 -48.70 49.80 6.62
C SER A 905 -47.64 50.53 5.74
N SER A 906 -48.03 50.86 4.51
CA SER A 906 -47.31 51.69 3.51
C SER A 906 -47.14 53.17 3.94
N PRO A 907 -46.46 54.10 3.20
CA PRO A 907 -46.00 53.98 1.80
C PRO A 907 -44.64 54.63 1.37
N ILE A 908 -44.05 54.12 0.26
CA ILE A 908 -43.62 54.81 -1.01
C ILE A 908 -42.53 55.94 -0.87
N GLN A 909 -41.48 56.10 -1.71
CA GLN A 909 -41.23 55.85 -3.15
C GLN A 909 -39.72 55.85 -3.51
N SER A 910 -39.33 55.26 -4.67
CA SER A 910 -38.27 55.64 -5.66
C SER A 910 -36.87 56.11 -5.18
N SER A 911 -35.73 55.97 -5.88
CA SER A 911 -35.32 55.70 -7.29
C SER A 911 -33.77 55.69 -7.26
N ASN A 912 -32.99 55.11 -8.20
CA ASN A 912 -33.22 54.46 -9.50
C ASN A 912 -32.38 53.18 -9.57
#